data_AF-A0AA88QH47-F1
#
_entry.id   AF-A0AA88QH47-F1
#
_cell.length_a   1.000
_cell.length_b   1.000
_cell.length_c   1.000
_cell.angle_alpha   90.00
_cell.angle_beta   90.00
_cell.angle_gamma   90.00
#
_symmetry.space_group_name_H-M   'P 1'
#
loop_
_entity.id
_entity.type
_entity.pdbx_description
1 polymer ?
#
loop_
_entity_poly.entity_id
_entity_poly.type
_entity_poly.pdbx_seq_one_letter_code
_entity_poly.pdbx_strand_id
1 'polypeptide(L)'
;MALQAVFSPFLVSSTPLASLRSSKNNSSNTYTVSSIRCVAPTTTTDDTAENRRSANYIPRVWDYDLVQSFNSDYNDQKFVSQVDKVKEDVKCLIDGVMEVPLAKLELIDTVQRLGLKYHFEKEIKKALDSVYNNDSNNAWFDDSLYATALRFRLLRQHGYDVPQGVFERFMDDKDSFKAALCGDVKGLLSLYEASFFGFKGERIIDEAKTFTTTELKDTRGHISPSLARKVSHALDMPLHWRLTRLEARWFIDTCEQEEDMNPTLLQLAKLDYNIVWWVDLGLDKMSFARDRLMEHYLWCNGMVSEPQYGAFREMSTKIISLITTIDDIYDVYGSMEELELFTDYVDRWDFSEVDKLPLNIRTVLLALCNTSNEIGYWTLKERGFNIVPYLAKRWADQCKAYFKEAGWFHGGYKPTMDEYLDHAVVSIGAHLMLFCGYFLTTNDITEEALDCLDKLPSITRSSCLLTRLANDLGTSSDELERGDNLKSVHCYMNETGATEEEARAYINGLAHETWKIMNKDMLGSYPFSEPSLSASPNIARTAQCFYQYGDGHGVPDRWTKDHLTALLVQPIHFNYLVTAHLYITCIDVRDQKYASQVDKIKEDVKGLINGVMEVPLAKLELIDTVQRLGLKYHFEEEIKKALDVVYNDNNDAWFDESLYATALRFRLLRQHGYDVPQDVFERFMDDNGSFKAGLRGSVKGLLSLYEASFFGFEGESIIDEAKTFATSQLKDVRGDISPSLAKKVSHALDMPLHWRLTRVEARWWVDLGLDKMSFARDRLMEHYLWCNGMVSEPQYGAFREMATKIISLITTIDDIYDVYGFMEEVELFTAYIDRWNISEIDKLLLNIRTVLLAMYNTSNQIGYWTLKERGFNIIPYLSKMWADLCKAYLKEAGWFHGGYKQTLDEYLDNAVVSIAAPLMLFCAYFLTTNNITEEALNYIDKLPSIMRSSSLLLRLTDDFGTSSVCPNKSNLLSSIQKP
;
A
#
# COMPACT_ATOMS: atom_id res chain seq x y z
N MET A 1 -2.64 49.39 -21.32
CA MET A 1 -1.43 50.06 -21.86
C MET A 1 -0.26 49.28 -21.32
N ALA A 2 0.24 48.33 -22.12
CA ALA A 2 1.42 48.48 -22.98
C ALA A 2 2.66 48.09 -22.15
N LEU A 3 3.50 47.11 -22.50
CA LEU A 3 3.82 46.39 -23.76
C LEU A 3 4.28 44.97 -23.34
N GLN A 4 3.99 43.83 -23.97
CA GLN A 4 3.94 43.42 -25.39
C GLN A 4 5.30 43.42 -26.11
N ALA A 5 5.85 42.23 -26.39
CA ALA A 5 6.86 41.92 -27.42
C ALA A 5 7.40 40.48 -27.17
N VAL A 6 7.47 39.48 -28.07
CA VAL A 6 7.21 39.24 -29.51
C VAL A 6 7.23 37.68 -29.64
N PHE A 7 6.17 36.92 -29.96
CA PHE A 7 5.57 36.49 -31.25
C PHE A 7 6.50 36.02 -32.42
N SER A 8 6.47 34.69 -32.69
CA SER A 8 6.30 33.99 -34.02
C SER A 8 7.33 34.21 -35.17
N PRO A 9 7.22 33.55 -36.37
CA PRO A 9 6.79 32.19 -36.82
C PRO A 9 7.74 31.61 -37.94
N PHE A 10 7.36 30.50 -38.62
CA PHE A 10 7.51 30.16 -40.09
C PHE A 10 7.45 28.62 -40.26
N LEU A 11 6.42 27.94 -40.81
CA LEU A 11 5.74 27.88 -42.13
C LEU A 11 6.55 27.29 -43.32
N VAL A 12 6.14 26.05 -43.70
CA VAL A 12 5.82 25.50 -45.05
C VAL A 12 6.92 25.28 -46.10
N SER A 13 7.09 24.02 -46.54
CA SER A 13 6.89 23.61 -47.96
C SER A 13 6.73 22.09 -48.13
N SER A 14 5.97 21.75 -49.17
CA SER A 14 5.33 20.49 -49.57
C SER A 14 6.18 19.61 -50.52
N THR A 15 6.05 18.27 -50.40
CA THR A 15 6.00 17.14 -51.40
C THR A 15 6.74 17.24 -52.77
N PRO A 16 7.10 16.13 -53.51
CA PRO A 16 6.39 14.84 -53.60
C PRO A 16 7.18 13.53 -53.92
N LEU A 17 6.47 12.40 -53.77
CA LEU A 17 6.45 11.13 -54.55
C LEU A 17 7.67 10.66 -55.38
N ALA A 18 8.09 9.41 -55.12
CA ALA A 18 8.42 8.35 -56.10
C ALA A 18 8.45 7.00 -55.36
N SER A 19 7.46 6.11 -55.44
CA SER A 19 7.08 5.17 -56.52
C SER A 19 8.04 3.99 -56.77
N LEU A 20 7.48 2.79 -56.64
CA LEU A 20 7.66 1.58 -57.48
C LEU A 20 8.89 0.67 -57.27
N ARG A 21 8.63 -0.54 -56.73
CA ARG A 21 8.73 -1.90 -57.35
C ARG A 21 8.77 -2.95 -56.22
N SER A 22 7.84 -3.88 -56.00
CA SER A 22 7.19 -4.90 -56.84
C SER A 22 8.15 -5.87 -57.56
N SER A 23 8.41 -7.02 -56.92
CA SER A 23 8.49 -8.36 -57.55
C SER A 23 8.17 -9.40 -56.46
N LYS A 24 6.96 -9.97 -56.33
CA LYS A 24 6.35 -11.04 -57.15
C LYS A 24 7.32 -12.13 -57.61
N ASN A 25 7.26 -13.29 -56.93
CA ASN A 25 6.89 -14.60 -57.49
C ASN A 25 6.74 -15.59 -56.31
N ASN A 26 5.55 -16.17 -56.05
CA ASN A 26 4.97 -17.37 -56.69
C ASN A 26 5.94 -18.58 -56.61
N SER A 27 5.59 -19.77 -56.14
CA SER A 27 4.26 -20.35 -55.84
C SER A 27 4.40 -21.76 -55.23
N SER A 28 3.36 -22.14 -54.48
CA SER A 28 2.69 -23.46 -54.46
C SER A 28 3.33 -24.70 -53.81
N ASN A 29 2.67 -25.08 -52.70
CA ASN A 29 2.06 -26.38 -52.37
C ASN A 29 2.97 -27.58 -52.11
N THR A 30 2.89 -28.12 -50.89
CA THR A 30 2.18 -29.39 -50.61
C THR A 30 1.94 -29.55 -49.11
N TYR A 31 0.70 -29.90 -48.75
CA TYR A 31 0.27 -30.26 -47.41
C TYR A 31 0.81 -31.65 -47.04
N THR A 32 1.50 -31.76 -45.91
CA THR A 32 1.67 -33.03 -45.18
C THR A 32 1.48 -32.76 -43.68
N VAL A 33 0.37 -33.28 -43.16
CA VAL A 33 0.06 -33.33 -41.74
C VAL A 33 1.06 -34.27 -41.07
N SER A 34 1.84 -33.76 -40.12
CA SER A 34 2.57 -34.58 -39.15
C SER A 34 2.45 -33.99 -37.76
N SER A 35 2.21 -34.87 -36.80
CA SER A 35 1.85 -34.62 -35.41
C SER A 35 3.01 -34.10 -34.55
N ILE A 36 2.71 -33.02 -33.80
CA ILE A 36 3.18 -32.65 -32.46
C ILE A 36 4.66 -32.91 -32.13
N ARG A 37 5.44 -31.82 -32.09
CA ARG A 37 6.44 -31.55 -31.06
C ARG A 37 6.31 -30.07 -30.64
N CYS A 38 5.96 -29.82 -29.39
CA CYS A 38 6.04 -28.49 -28.79
C CYS A 38 7.51 -28.06 -28.77
N VAL A 39 7.86 -27.10 -29.60
CA VAL A 39 9.08 -26.33 -29.47
C VAL A 39 8.77 -25.22 -28.47
N ALA A 40 9.53 -25.16 -27.38
CA ALA A 40 9.46 -24.08 -26.40
C ALA A 40 9.54 -22.72 -27.12
N PRO A 41 8.85 -21.67 -26.63
CA PRO A 41 9.05 -20.35 -27.19
C PRO A 41 10.52 -19.99 -27.01
N THR A 42 11.25 -19.91 -28.12
CA THR A 42 12.52 -19.19 -28.19
C THR A 42 12.21 -17.77 -27.75
N THR A 43 12.64 -17.44 -26.53
CA THR A 43 12.97 -16.08 -26.15
C THR A 43 13.74 -15.46 -27.31
N THR A 44 13.14 -14.50 -28.01
CA THR A 44 13.93 -13.50 -28.72
C THR A 44 14.73 -12.78 -27.64
N THR A 45 15.93 -13.30 -27.37
CA THR A 45 16.99 -12.55 -26.74
C THR A 45 17.18 -11.31 -27.61
N ASP A 46 16.92 -10.15 -27.01
CA ASP A 46 17.39 -8.88 -27.53
C ASP A 46 18.90 -9.06 -27.83
N ASP A 47 19.31 -8.97 -29.10
CA ASP A 47 20.72 -9.16 -29.53
C ASP A 47 21.67 -8.08 -28.96
N THR A 48 21.17 -7.21 -28.05
CA THR A 48 21.94 -6.27 -27.24
C THR A 48 22.28 -6.80 -25.83
N ALA A 49 21.79 -7.97 -25.44
CA ALA A 49 21.96 -8.53 -24.09
C ALA A 49 23.40 -8.95 -23.74
N GLU A 50 24.30 -9.13 -24.72
CA GLU A 50 25.63 -9.71 -24.48
C GLU A 50 26.63 -8.79 -23.73
N ASN A 51 26.32 -7.52 -23.45
CA ASN A 51 27.26 -6.57 -22.82
C ASN A 51 26.75 -5.80 -21.58
N ARG A 52 25.61 -6.15 -20.96
CA ARG A 52 25.14 -5.44 -19.74
C ARG A 52 25.83 -5.97 -18.48
N ARG A 53 26.21 -5.06 -17.57
CA ARG A 53 26.69 -5.44 -16.22
C ARG A 53 25.51 -5.98 -15.39
N SER A 54 25.79 -6.94 -14.54
CA SER A 54 24.85 -7.51 -13.57
C SER A 54 25.53 -7.54 -12.21
N ALA A 55 24.83 -7.07 -11.18
CA ALA A 55 25.30 -7.15 -9.81
C ALA A 55 25.06 -8.54 -9.16
N ASN A 56 24.44 -9.47 -9.90
CA ASN A 56 24.13 -10.84 -9.43
C ASN A 56 23.35 -10.84 -8.10
N TYR A 57 22.35 -9.97 -7.98
CA TYR A 57 21.55 -9.83 -6.77
C TYR A 57 20.90 -11.15 -6.33
N ILE A 58 20.93 -11.39 -5.03
CA ILE A 58 20.29 -12.55 -4.41
C ILE A 58 18.75 -12.40 -4.57
N PRO A 59 18.02 -13.47 -4.95
CA PRO A 59 16.57 -13.45 -5.08
C PRO A 59 15.85 -13.02 -3.79
N ARG A 60 14.56 -12.70 -3.91
CA ARG A 60 13.69 -12.35 -2.77
C ARG A 60 13.75 -13.41 -1.66
N VAL A 61 13.86 -12.97 -0.41
CA VAL A 61 13.85 -13.84 0.79
C VAL A 61 12.43 -14.12 1.26
N TRP A 62 11.52 -13.21 0.99
CA TRP A 62 10.13 -13.29 1.41
C TRP A 62 9.26 -13.84 0.30
N ASP A 63 8.39 -14.77 0.67
CA ASP A 63 7.31 -15.21 -0.19
C ASP A 63 6.15 -14.22 -0.04
N TYR A 64 5.86 -13.42 -1.07
CA TYR A 64 4.80 -12.40 -0.99
C TYR A 64 3.40 -13.01 -0.93
N ASP A 65 3.21 -14.25 -1.38
CA ASP A 65 1.94 -14.95 -1.19
C ASP A 65 1.76 -15.28 0.31
N LEU A 66 2.85 -15.69 1.00
CA LEU A 66 2.86 -15.85 2.45
C LEU A 66 2.64 -14.51 3.17
N VAL A 67 3.32 -13.44 2.76
CA VAL A 67 3.16 -12.11 3.36
C VAL A 67 1.72 -11.63 3.23
N GLN A 68 1.09 -11.78 2.06
CA GLN A 68 -0.32 -11.42 1.83
C GLN A 68 -1.30 -12.32 2.60
N SER A 69 -0.91 -13.55 2.95
CA SER A 69 -1.74 -14.49 3.70
C SER A 69 -1.81 -14.19 5.21
N PHE A 70 -0.93 -13.34 5.73
CA PHE A 70 -0.94 -12.98 7.15
C PHE A 70 -2.24 -12.25 7.49
N ASN A 71 -3.07 -12.86 8.33
CA ASN A 71 -4.24 -12.23 8.92
C ASN A 71 -4.00 -11.98 10.41
N SER A 72 -4.34 -10.79 10.88
CA SER A 72 -4.26 -10.45 12.30
C SER A 72 -5.64 -10.53 12.97
N ASP A 73 -5.78 -11.46 13.92
CA ASP A 73 -6.94 -11.54 14.82
C ASP A 73 -7.06 -10.30 15.73
N TYR A 74 -6.02 -9.46 15.79
CA TYR A 74 -5.98 -8.26 16.64
C TYR A 74 -6.74 -7.06 16.04
N ASN A 75 -7.24 -7.18 14.81
CA ASN A 75 -8.13 -6.17 14.18
C ASN A 75 -9.57 -6.23 14.70
N ASP A 76 -9.91 -7.24 15.52
CA ASP A 76 -11.23 -7.34 16.13
C ASP A 76 -11.49 -6.19 17.11
N GLN A 77 -12.69 -5.62 17.04
CA GLN A 77 -13.14 -4.50 17.88
C GLN A 77 -13.00 -4.78 19.39
N LYS A 78 -12.99 -6.05 19.79
CA LYS A 78 -12.72 -6.50 21.16
C LYS A 78 -11.33 -6.08 21.65
N PHE A 79 -10.29 -6.26 20.84
CA PHE A 79 -8.91 -5.90 21.21
C PHE A 79 -8.72 -4.39 21.21
N VAL A 80 -9.31 -3.68 20.25
CA VAL A 80 -9.33 -2.21 20.23
C VAL A 80 -9.98 -1.64 21.51
N SER A 81 -11.15 -2.18 21.89
CA SER A 81 -11.84 -1.76 23.12
C SER A 81 -11.06 -2.09 24.39
N GLN A 82 -10.34 -3.23 24.40
CA GLN A 82 -9.47 -3.59 25.51
C GLN A 82 -8.28 -2.65 25.62
N VAL A 83 -7.67 -2.28 24.49
CA VAL A 83 -6.60 -1.29 24.43
C VAL A 83 -7.07 0.06 24.94
N ASP A 84 -8.23 0.55 24.51
CA ASP A 84 -8.74 1.85 24.97
C ASP A 84 -8.99 1.87 26.48
N LYS A 85 -9.49 0.76 27.05
CA LYS A 85 -9.65 0.64 28.50
C LYS A 85 -8.30 0.70 29.23
N VAL A 86 -7.31 -0.08 28.77
CA VAL A 86 -5.98 -0.16 29.41
C VAL A 86 -5.20 1.15 29.21
N LYS A 87 -5.42 1.88 28.11
CA LYS A 87 -4.85 3.22 27.88
C LYS A 87 -5.28 4.21 28.95
N GLU A 88 -6.55 4.23 29.33
CA GLU A 88 -7.04 5.11 30.40
C GLU A 88 -6.39 4.78 31.76
N ASP A 89 -6.18 3.49 32.05
CA ASP A 89 -5.47 3.06 33.26
C ASP A 89 -4.01 3.55 33.26
N VAL A 90 -3.30 3.40 32.14
CA VAL A 90 -1.91 3.88 32.00
C VAL A 90 -1.83 5.42 32.02
N LYS A 91 -2.80 6.10 31.42
CA LYS A 91 -2.93 7.55 31.49
C LYS A 91 -3.07 8.03 32.94
N CYS A 92 -3.93 7.37 33.72
CA CYS A 92 -4.07 7.65 35.15
C CYS A 92 -2.76 7.42 35.92
N LEU A 93 -1.97 6.41 35.54
CA LEU A 93 -0.64 6.19 36.12
C LEU A 93 0.33 7.35 35.83
N ILE A 94 0.33 7.89 34.60
CA ILE A 94 1.21 9.00 34.21
C ILE A 94 0.78 10.34 34.85
N ASP A 95 -0.53 10.61 34.85
CA ASP A 95 -1.12 11.82 35.45
C ASP A 95 -1.15 11.78 36.98
N GLY A 96 -1.04 10.60 37.58
CA GLY A 96 -1.01 10.40 39.02
C GLY A 96 0.05 11.27 39.72
N VAL A 97 -0.27 11.71 40.94
CA VAL A 97 0.69 12.42 41.79
C VAL A 97 1.72 11.41 42.29
N MET A 98 2.82 11.29 41.55
CA MET A 98 4.01 10.59 42.03
C MET A 98 4.82 11.59 42.87
N GLU A 99 4.92 11.34 44.18
CA GLU A 99 5.68 12.21 45.10
C GLU A 99 7.19 12.25 44.78
N VAL A 100 7.69 11.23 44.06
CA VAL A 100 9.12 11.08 43.70
C VAL A 100 9.34 11.39 42.21
N PRO A 101 10.04 12.50 41.86
CA PRO A 101 10.31 12.87 40.46
C PRO A 101 11.04 11.80 39.64
N LEU A 102 11.93 11.02 40.26
CA LEU A 102 12.66 9.94 39.59
C LEU A 102 11.75 8.81 39.09
N ALA A 103 10.82 8.34 39.93
CA ALA A 103 9.90 7.26 39.55
C ALA A 103 9.00 7.68 38.36
N LYS A 104 8.68 8.98 38.26
CA LYS A 104 7.94 9.53 37.13
C LYS A 104 8.76 9.48 35.84
N LEU A 105 10.06 9.81 35.89
CA LEU A 105 10.96 9.69 34.75
C LEU A 105 11.17 8.24 34.34
N GLU A 106 11.29 7.31 35.29
CA GLU A 106 11.40 5.86 35.01
C GLU A 106 10.14 5.32 34.31
N LEU A 107 8.95 5.77 34.74
CA LEU A 107 7.69 5.43 34.07
C LEU A 107 7.66 5.96 32.63
N ILE A 108 8.03 7.23 32.42
CA ILE A 108 8.09 7.83 31.08
C ILE A 108 9.07 7.07 30.19
N ASP A 109 10.27 6.78 30.67
CA ASP A 109 11.27 6.01 29.94
C ASP A 109 10.72 4.63 29.53
N THR A 110 10.05 3.95 30.47
CA THR A 110 9.45 2.63 30.23
C THR A 110 8.35 2.72 29.17
N VAL A 111 7.42 3.69 29.26
CA VAL A 111 6.35 3.91 28.28
C VAL A 111 6.93 4.18 26.88
N GLN A 112 7.98 4.98 26.79
CA GLN A 112 8.63 5.28 25.51
C GLN A 112 9.32 4.05 24.91
N ARG A 113 10.11 3.34 25.71
CA ARG A 113 10.84 2.15 25.27
C ARG A 113 9.93 0.99 24.93
N LEU A 114 8.72 0.92 25.48
CA LEU A 114 7.68 -0.03 25.08
C LEU A 114 6.95 0.36 23.77
N GLY A 115 7.32 1.48 23.13
CA GLY A 115 6.71 1.94 21.88
C GLY A 115 5.35 2.59 22.06
N LEU A 116 4.96 2.95 23.28
CA LEU A 116 3.64 3.50 23.61
C LEU A 116 3.60 5.04 23.65
N LYS A 117 4.74 5.72 23.39
CA LYS A 117 4.87 7.19 23.46
C LYS A 117 3.73 7.92 22.75
N TYR A 118 3.38 7.51 21.54
CA TYR A 118 2.43 8.21 20.68
C TYR A 118 0.99 8.26 21.22
N HIS A 119 0.64 7.39 22.18
CA HIS A 119 -0.65 7.45 22.88
C HIS A 119 -0.68 8.49 24.00
N PHE A 120 0.48 8.89 24.52
CA PHE A 120 0.60 9.65 25.77
C PHE A 120 1.44 10.93 25.61
N GLU A 121 1.54 11.48 24.39
CA GLU A 121 2.44 12.60 24.10
C GLU A 121 2.15 13.84 24.97
N LYS A 122 0.87 14.13 25.21
CA LYS A 122 0.42 15.28 26.02
C LYS A 122 0.79 15.07 27.49
N GLU A 123 0.53 13.88 28.00
CA GLU A 123 0.80 13.48 29.38
C GLU A 123 2.31 13.47 29.66
N ILE A 124 3.11 12.92 28.74
CA ILE A 124 4.57 12.93 28.81
C ILE A 124 5.10 14.36 28.79
N LYS A 125 4.63 15.21 27.87
CA LYS A 125 5.05 16.61 27.79
C LYS A 125 4.77 17.36 29.09
N LYS A 126 3.55 17.25 29.61
CA LYS A 126 3.13 17.85 30.89
C LYS A 126 4.00 17.36 32.06
N ALA A 127 4.33 16.07 32.08
CA ALA A 127 5.20 15.51 33.11
C ALA A 127 6.63 16.06 33.03
N LEU A 128 7.19 16.18 31.84
CA LEU A 128 8.53 16.73 31.62
C LEU A 128 8.59 18.24 31.87
N ASP A 129 7.56 19.01 31.49
CA ASP A 129 7.43 20.43 31.84
C ASP A 129 7.48 20.64 33.35
N SER A 130 6.84 19.76 34.12
CA SER A 130 6.87 19.80 35.59
C SER A 130 8.26 19.47 36.16
N VAL A 131 9.03 18.59 35.53
CA VAL A 131 10.39 18.22 35.97
C VAL A 131 11.41 19.29 35.55
N TYR A 132 11.20 19.95 34.41
CA TYR A 132 12.07 21.00 33.88
C TYR A 132 11.95 22.30 34.68
N ASN A 133 10.72 22.76 34.95
CA ASN A 133 10.46 24.07 35.56
C ASN A 133 10.59 24.11 37.09
N ASN A 134 10.76 22.98 37.78
CA ASN A 134 10.74 22.94 39.23
C ASN A 134 12.15 22.84 39.84
N ASP A 135 12.70 23.98 40.25
CA ASP A 135 14.04 24.09 40.86
C ASP A 135 14.19 23.31 42.18
N SER A 136 13.10 23.03 42.91
CA SER A 136 13.14 22.23 44.14
C SER A 136 13.46 20.76 43.89
N ASN A 137 13.37 20.28 42.65
CA ASN A 137 13.67 18.90 42.29
C ASN A 137 15.18 18.64 42.15
N ASN A 138 16.03 19.66 42.04
CA ASN A 138 17.47 19.46 41.82
C ASN A 138 18.10 18.60 42.94
N ALA A 139 17.71 18.80 44.21
CA ALA A 139 18.19 17.98 45.33
C ALA A 139 17.92 16.46 45.20
N TRP A 140 16.90 16.05 44.44
CA TRP A 140 16.57 14.62 44.21
C TRP A 140 17.47 13.97 43.14
N PHE A 141 18.02 14.77 42.23
CA PHE A 141 18.85 14.29 41.10
C PHE A 141 20.33 14.42 41.41
N ASP A 142 20.67 15.44 42.19
CA ASP A 142 22.01 15.99 42.41
C ASP A 142 23.02 15.02 43.04
N ASP A 143 22.57 13.98 43.75
CA ASP A 143 23.43 12.98 44.41
C ASP A 143 23.49 11.63 43.68
N SER A 144 22.71 11.44 42.60
CA SER A 144 22.64 10.18 41.86
C SER A 144 23.02 10.36 40.39
N LEU A 145 24.08 9.65 39.97
CA LEU A 145 24.51 9.63 38.57
C LEU A 145 23.38 9.15 37.66
N TYR A 146 22.71 8.06 38.05
CA TYR A 146 21.56 7.51 37.34
C TYR A 146 20.44 8.54 37.16
N ALA A 147 20.03 9.19 38.25
CA ALA A 147 18.90 10.12 38.21
C ALA A 147 19.21 11.37 37.38
N THR A 148 20.44 11.92 37.51
CA THR A 148 20.90 13.05 36.69
C THR A 148 20.95 12.69 35.21
N ALA A 149 21.53 11.54 34.86
CA ALA A 149 21.67 11.10 33.48
C ALA A 149 20.32 10.80 32.83
N LEU A 150 19.40 10.13 33.54
CA LEU A 150 18.05 9.85 33.05
C LEU A 150 17.27 11.14 32.79
N ARG A 151 17.32 12.10 33.73
CA ARG A 151 16.68 13.41 33.59
C ARG A 151 17.25 14.17 32.38
N PHE A 152 18.57 14.23 32.26
CA PHE A 152 19.23 14.89 31.15
C PHE A 152 18.81 14.30 29.80
N ARG A 153 18.85 12.97 29.69
CA ARG A 153 18.47 12.24 28.47
C ARG A 153 17.03 12.52 28.07
N LEU A 154 16.07 12.31 28.98
CA LEU A 154 14.64 12.48 28.67
C LEU A 154 14.31 13.93 28.33
N LEU A 155 14.87 14.91 29.04
CA LEU A 155 14.66 16.32 28.71
C LEU A 155 15.24 16.68 27.34
N ARG A 156 16.48 16.31 27.03
CA ARG A 156 17.05 16.59 25.69
C ARG A 156 16.31 15.88 24.56
N GLN A 157 15.89 14.64 24.79
CA GLN A 157 15.09 13.87 23.83
C GLN A 157 13.76 14.54 23.46
N HIS A 158 13.20 15.36 24.36
CA HIS A 158 11.95 16.10 24.16
C HIS A 158 12.15 17.59 23.84
N GLY A 159 13.36 17.98 23.48
CA GLY A 159 13.64 19.33 22.99
C GLY A 159 13.89 20.38 24.08
N TYR A 160 14.19 19.97 25.31
CA TYR A 160 14.61 20.91 26.36
C TYR A 160 16.12 21.16 26.30
N ASP A 161 16.52 22.42 26.46
CA ASP A 161 17.94 22.81 26.49
C ASP A 161 18.51 22.64 27.90
N VAL A 162 19.05 21.45 28.19
CA VAL A 162 19.69 21.13 29.47
C VAL A 162 21.22 21.22 29.32
N PRO A 163 21.93 22.04 30.11
CA PRO A 163 23.38 22.21 29.96
C PRO A 163 24.18 20.98 30.40
N GLN A 164 25.31 20.69 29.75
CA GLN A 164 26.25 19.64 30.16
C GLN A 164 26.82 19.80 31.58
N GLY A 165 26.82 21.04 32.11
CA GLY A 165 27.35 21.37 33.44
C GLY A 165 26.68 20.64 34.60
N VAL A 166 25.50 20.03 34.39
CA VAL A 166 24.85 19.15 35.38
C VAL A 166 25.75 17.98 35.82
N PHE A 167 26.72 17.58 34.98
CA PHE A 167 27.63 16.48 35.26
C PHE A 167 28.95 16.87 35.94
N GLU A 168 29.28 18.16 36.08
CA GLU A 168 30.55 18.64 36.65
C GLU A 168 30.81 18.08 38.06
N ARG A 169 29.75 17.92 38.86
CA ARG A 169 29.83 17.34 40.21
C ARG A 169 30.36 15.90 40.25
N PHE A 170 30.25 15.16 39.15
CA PHE A 170 30.71 13.78 39.02
C PHE A 170 32.15 13.70 38.49
N MET A 171 32.76 14.85 38.20
CA MET A 171 34.12 14.96 37.68
C MET A 171 35.13 15.28 38.80
N ASP A 172 36.37 14.88 38.61
CA ASP A 172 37.50 15.18 39.48
C ASP A 172 38.19 16.50 39.08
N ASP A 173 39.22 16.91 39.84
CA ASP A 173 39.96 18.15 39.59
C ASP A 173 40.80 18.13 38.29
N LYS A 174 40.79 17.02 37.54
CA LYS A 174 41.51 16.84 36.27
C LYS A 174 40.58 16.82 35.06
N ASP A 175 39.32 17.24 35.23
CA ASP A 175 38.28 17.20 34.19
C ASP A 175 37.97 15.77 33.69
N SER A 176 38.13 14.74 34.54
CA SER A 176 37.73 13.36 34.24
C SER A 176 36.66 12.85 35.21
N PHE A 177 35.83 11.88 34.81
CA PHE A 177 34.83 11.31 35.71
C PHE A 177 35.49 10.52 36.86
N LYS A 178 34.94 10.68 38.08
CA LYS A 178 35.48 10.06 39.29
C LYS A 178 35.49 8.53 39.19
N ALA A 179 36.64 7.90 39.43
CA ALA A 179 36.76 6.42 39.48
C ALA A 179 35.87 5.74 40.54
N ALA A 180 35.37 6.49 41.54
CA ALA A 180 34.39 5.97 42.49
C ALA A 180 33.04 5.59 41.83
N LEU A 181 32.74 6.10 40.63
CA LEU A 181 31.52 5.82 39.87
C LEU A 181 31.55 4.43 39.22
N CYS A 182 32.71 3.79 39.09
CA CYS A 182 32.88 2.48 38.46
C CYS A 182 32.01 1.38 39.09
N GLY A 183 31.61 1.53 40.36
CA GLY A 183 30.70 0.61 41.05
C GLY A 183 29.22 0.79 40.73
N ASP A 184 28.78 1.94 40.22
CA ASP A 184 27.38 2.23 39.87
C ASP A 184 27.10 1.93 38.40
N VAL A 185 27.03 0.64 38.06
CA VAL A 185 26.84 0.21 36.66
C VAL A 185 25.50 0.72 36.08
N LYS A 186 24.45 0.85 36.90
CA LYS A 186 23.15 1.41 36.46
C LYS A 186 23.30 2.90 36.11
N GLY A 187 24.03 3.66 36.93
CA GLY A 187 24.38 5.04 36.67
C GLY A 187 25.26 5.21 35.44
N LEU A 188 26.31 4.40 35.30
CA LEU A 188 27.19 4.40 34.11
C LEU A 188 26.44 4.12 32.82
N LEU A 189 25.55 3.13 32.83
CA LEU A 189 24.70 2.81 31.67
C LEU A 189 23.81 3.99 31.29
N SER A 190 23.21 4.65 32.29
CA SER A 190 22.35 5.81 32.02
C SER A 190 23.15 7.02 31.54
N LEU A 191 24.36 7.24 32.06
CA LEU A 191 25.28 8.28 31.58
C LEU A 191 25.76 7.98 30.15
N TYR A 192 26.06 6.72 29.83
CA TYR A 192 26.39 6.27 28.48
C TYR A 192 25.26 6.65 27.51
N GLU A 193 24.02 6.27 27.82
CA GLU A 193 22.86 6.58 26.97
C GLU A 193 22.60 8.08 26.85
N ALA A 194 22.77 8.83 27.95
CA ALA A 194 22.66 10.29 27.95
C ALA A 194 23.71 10.96 27.07
N SER A 195 24.92 10.39 26.97
CA SER A 195 26.03 11.00 26.23
C SER A 195 25.78 11.11 24.72
N PHE A 196 24.87 10.30 24.16
CA PHE A 196 24.51 10.37 22.74
C PHE A 196 23.57 11.53 22.40
N PHE A 197 23.10 12.28 23.40
CA PHE A 197 22.33 13.52 23.23
C PHE A 197 23.20 14.79 23.29
N GLY A 198 24.53 14.65 23.22
CA GLY A 198 25.47 15.77 23.20
C GLY A 198 25.33 16.68 21.98
N PHE A 199 25.77 17.94 22.13
CA PHE A 199 25.92 18.93 21.07
C PHE A 199 27.41 19.13 20.72
N LYS A 200 27.67 19.72 19.55
CA LYS A 200 29.03 20.04 19.12
C LYS A 200 29.69 21.00 20.12
N GLY A 201 30.89 20.65 20.60
CA GLY A 201 31.65 21.44 21.58
C GLY A 201 31.39 21.07 23.04
N GLU A 202 30.50 20.11 23.33
CA GLU A 202 30.23 19.66 24.70
C GLU A 202 31.24 18.62 25.21
N ARG A 203 32.40 19.13 25.64
CA ARG A 203 33.53 18.32 26.10
C ARG A 203 33.20 17.38 27.27
N ILE A 204 32.33 17.78 28.19
CA ILE A 204 31.94 16.93 29.33
C ILE A 204 31.16 15.72 28.83
N ILE A 205 30.33 15.90 27.81
CA ILE A 205 29.54 14.82 27.22
C ILE A 205 30.44 13.86 26.41
N ASP A 206 31.44 14.39 25.72
CA ASP A 206 32.45 13.58 25.01
C ASP A 206 33.29 12.74 25.97
N GLU A 207 33.70 13.33 27.09
CA GLU A 207 34.39 12.62 28.17
C GLU A 207 33.46 11.58 28.82
N ALA A 208 32.19 11.91 29.06
CA ALA A 208 31.20 10.98 29.62
C ALA A 208 31.04 9.73 28.75
N LYS A 209 30.95 9.91 27.44
CA LYS A 209 30.90 8.80 26.48
C LYS A 209 32.15 7.94 26.55
N THR A 210 33.32 8.55 26.54
CA THR A 210 34.62 7.86 26.55
C THR A 210 34.82 7.06 27.84
N PHE A 211 34.58 7.70 28.98
CA PHE A 211 34.64 7.10 30.31
C PHE A 211 33.68 5.91 30.43
N THR A 212 32.39 6.14 30.20
CA THR A 212 31.37 5.08 30.37
C THR A 212 31.56 3.92 29.39
N THR A 213 31.97 4.18 28.15
CA THR A 213 32.27 3.11 27.18
C THR A 213 33.41 2.20 27.67
N THR A 214 34.44 2.79 28.29
CA THR A 214 35.59 2.04 28.81
C THR A 214 35.17 1.20 30.02
N GLU A 215 34.53 1.82 31.01
CA GLU A 215 34.11 1.15 32.24
C GLU A 215 33.06 0.05 32.00
N LEU A 216 32.08 0.29 31.11
CA LEU A 216 31.05 -0.71 30.79
C LEU A 216 31.63 -1.93 30.05
N LYS A 217 32.66 -1.75 29.21
CA LYS A 217 33.37 -2.87 28.55
C LYS A 217 34.17 -3.72 29.55
N ASP A 218 34.69 -3.09 30.60
CA ASP A 218 35.51 -3.75 31.63
C ASP A 218 34.69 -4.37 32.77
N THR A 219 33.37 -4.15 32.79
CA THR A 219 32.46 -4.69 33.80
C THR A 219 32.32 -6.22 33.68
N ARG A 220 33.25 -6.99 34.27
CA ARG A 220 33.20 -8.47 34.30
C ARG A 220 32.60 -9.01 35.59
N GLY A 221 31.55 -9.84 35.49
CA GLY A 221 31.15 -10.83 36.50
C GLY A 221 30.45 -10.34 37.79
N HIS A 222 30.20 -9.05 37.97
CA HIS A 222 29.63 -8.49 39.21
C HIS A 222 28.22 -7.85 39.09
N ILE A 223 27.53 -8.05 37.96
CA ILE A 223 26.20 -7.47 37.71
C ILE A 223 25.15 -8.55 37.45
N SER A 224 23.87 -8.23 37.71
CA SER A 224 22.77 -9.16 37.46
C SER A 224 22.67 -9.52 35.97
N PRO A 225 22.18 -10.72 35.61
CA PRO A 225 22.03 -11.12 34.20
C PRO A 225 21.18 -10.14 33.37
N SER A 226 20.11 -9.57 33.96
CA SER A 226 19.29 -8.55 33.30
C SER A 226 20.09 -7.29 33.00
N LEU A 227 20.87 -6.79 33.97
CA LEU A 227 21.70 -5.59 33.78
C LEU A 227 22.84 -5.85 32.78
N ALA A 228 23.47 -7.02 32.81
CA ALA A 228 24.49 -7.42 31.82
C ALA A 228 23.93 -7.41 30.40
N ARG A 229 22.70 -7.93 30.22
CA ARG A 229 22.01 -7.91 28.93
C ARG A 229 21.71 -6.49 28.45
N LYS A 230 21.27 -5.61 29.35
CA LYS A 230 21.06 -4.18 29.06
C LYS A 230 22.36 -3.45 28.69
N VAL A 231 23.47 -3.72 29.38
CA VAL A 231 24.79 -3.15 29.06
C VAL A 231 25.29 -3.63 27.70
N SER A 232 25.21 -4.94 27.42
CA SER A 232 25.60 -5.50 26.12
C SER A 232 24.78 -4.90 24.99
N HIS A 233 23.47 -4.72 25.19
CA HIS A 233 22.59 -4.08 24.22
C HIS A 233 23.00 -2.62 23.99
N ALA A 234 23.21 -1.82 25.03
CA ALA A 234 23.62 -0.42 24.85
C ALA A 234 24.99 -0.26 24.17
N LEU A 235 25.98 -1.11 24.50
CA LEU A 235 27.31 -1.07 23.91
C LEU A 235 27.34 -1.50 22.44
N ASP A 236 26.38 -2.33 22.02
CA ASP A 236 26.19 -2.69 20.62
C ASP A 236 25.69 -1.49 19.78
N MET A 237 24.67 -0.80 20.29
CA MET A 237 24.17 0.46 19.75
C MET A 237 23.42 1.22 20.85
N PRO A 238 23.66 2.53 21.02
CA PRO A 238 22.97 3.32 22.03
C PRO A 238 21.49 3.49 21.70
N LEU A 239 20.65 3.62 22.73
CA LEU A 239 19.21 3.79 22.62
C LEU A 239 18.81 4.93 21.66
N HIS A 240 19.55 6.04 21.65
CA HIS A 240 19.28 7.19 20.78
C HIS A 240 19.38 6.87 19.28
N TRP A 241 20.17 5.87 18.91
CA TRP A 241 20.40 5.46 17.52
C TRP A 241 19.54 4.26 17.11
N ARG A 242 18.80 3.65 18.05
CA ARG A 242 17.98 2.47 17.80
C ARG A 242 16.63 2.82 17.18
N LEU A 243 16.12 1.88 16.38
CA LEU A 243 14.78 1.96 15.83
C LEU A 243 13.74 1.68 16.93
N THR A 244 12.83 2.64 17.16
CA THR A 244 11.86 2.62 18.27
C THR A 244 11.05 1.32 18.33
N ARG A 245 10.57 0.81 17.20
CA ARG A 245 9.73 -0.40 17.18
C ARG A 245 10.51 -1.70 17.42
N LEU A 246 11.75 -1.79 16.95
CA LEU A 246 12.61 -2.94 17.25
C LEU A 246 13.06 -2.91 18.72
N GLU A 247 13.39 -1.72 19.25
CA GLU A 247 13.65 -1.56 20.69
C GLU A 247 12.42 -1.94 21.50
N ALA A 248 11.20 -1.56 21.07
CA ALA A 248 9.96 -1.94 21.76
C ALA A 248 9.79 -3.45 21.86
N ARG A 249 10.05 -4.20 20.80
CA ARG A 249 9.99 -5.67 20.85
C ARG A 249 10.97 -6.25 21.86
N TRP A 250 12.24 -5.85 21.76
CA TRP A 250 13.29 -6.31 22.66
C TRP A 250 13.02 -5.92 24.12
N PHE A 251 12.48 -4.72 24.33
CA PHE A 251 12.19 -4.20 25.66
C PHE A 251 10.93 -4.84 26.27
N ILE A 252 9.92 -5.20 25.48
CA ILE A 252 8.78 -6.02 25.95
C ILE A 252 9.28 -7.37 26.48
N ASP A 253 10.14 -8.06 25.73
CA ASP A 253 10.72 -9.34 26.14
C ASP A 253 11.60 -9.18 27.39
N THR A 254 12.20 -8.00 27.57
CA THR A 254 12.98 -7.64 28.76
C THR A 254 12.11 -7.43 29.98
N CYS A 255 11.09 -6.60 29.86
CA CYS A 255 10.17 -6.26 30.94
C CYS A 255 9.39 -7.48 31.44
N GLU A 256 9.09 -8.46 30.57
CA GLU A 256 8.44 -9.71 30.97
C GLU A 256 9.28 -10.56 31.94
N GLN A 257 10.60 -10.36 31.97
CA GLN A 257 11.51 -11.06 32.86
C GLN A 257 11.76 -10.31 34.19
N GLU A 258 11.25 -9.09 34.35
CA GLU A 258 11.46 -8.25 35.54
C GLU A 258 10.31 -8.43 36.54
N GLU A 259 10.62 -8.72 37.81
CA GLU A 259 9.62 -9.02 38.85
C GLU A 259 8.76 -7.79 39.22
N ASP A 260 9.32 -6.61 39.03
CA ASP A 260 8.79 -5.30 39.37
C ASP A 260 8.04 -4.62 38.19
N MET A 261 7.86 -5.33 37.07
CA MET A 261 7.16 -4.79 35.90
C MET A 261 5.66 -4.60 36.15
N ASN A 262 5.13 -3.43 35.77
CA ASN A 262 3.70 -3.16 35.84
C ASN A 262 2.94 -4.02 34.81
N PRO A 263 2.07 -4.96 35.25
CA PRO A 263 1.41 -5.90 34.36
C PRO A 263 0.42 -5.22 33.40
N THR A 264 -0.19 -4.12 33.81
CA THR A 264 -1.11 -3.31 32.97
C THR A 264 -0.33 -2.66 31.82
N LEU A 265 0.84 -2.09 32.10
CA LEU A 265 1.68 -1.46 31.10
C LEU A 265 2.27 -2.49 30.12
N LEU A 266 2.72 -3.64 30.62
CA LEU A 266 3.19 -4.74 29.77
C LEU A 266 2.07 -5.30 28.89
N GLN A 267 0.85 -5.45 29.44
CA GLN A 267 -0.32 -5.88 28.68
C GLN A 267 -0.65 -4.89 27.56
N LEU A 268 -0.64 -3.58 27.84
CA LEU A 268 -0.87 -2.55 26.83
C LEU A 268 0.17 -2.64 25.72
N ALA A 269 1.45 -2.75 26.08
CA ALA A 269 2.55 -2.85 25.11
C ALA A 269 2.38 -4.04 24.18
N LYS A 270 2.03 -5.22 24.71
CA LYS A 270 1.80 -6.44 23.89
C LYS A 270 0.59 -6.29 22.97
N LEU A 271 -0.53 -5.77 23.47
CA LEU A 271 -1.75 -5.57 22.68
C LEU A 271 -1.51 -4.54 21.57
N ASP A 272 -0.94 -3.40 21.92
CA ASP A 272 -0.63 -2.33 20.99
C ASP A 272 0.34 -2.79 19.90
N TYR A 273 1.40 -3.51 20.30
CA TYR A 273 2.39 -4.02 19.37
C TYR A 273 1.75 -4.90 18.28
N ASN A 274 0.82 -5.78 18.66
CA ASN A 274 0.12 -6.69 17.76
C ASN A 274 -0.96 -6.00 16.88
N ILE A 275 -1.55 -4.88 17.33
CA ILE A 275 -2.55 -4.12 16.55
C ILE A 275 -1.86 -3.27 15.47
N VAL A 276 -0.79 -2.56 15.84
CA VAL A 276 -0.04 -1.65 14.95
C VAL A 276 0.66 -2.41 13.81
N TRP A 277 0.80 -3.72 13.98
CA TRP A 277 1.55 -4.60 13.09
C TRP A 277 0.99 -4.72 11.66
N TRP A 278 -0.34 -4.66 11.46
CA TRP A 278 -0.91 -5.01 10.15
C TRP A 278 -1.32 -3.79 9.30
N VAL A 279 -0.67 -3.62 8.14
CA VAL A 279 -1.13 -2.79 7.01
C VAL A 279 -1.02 -3.63 5.75
N ASP A 280 -2.10 -3.65 4.96
CA ASP A 280 -2.23 -4.35 3.68
C ASP A 280 -1.31 -3.67 2.62
N LEU A 281 -0.35 -4.42 2.04
CA LEU A 281 0.74 -3.86 1.21
C LEU A 281 0.66 -4.21 -0.28
N GLY A 282 -0.46 -4.75 -0.75
CA GLY A 282 -0.58 -5.46 -2.02
C GLY A 282 0.14 -4.86 -3.25
N LEU A 283 1.33 -5.38 -3.60
CA LEU A 283 2.04 -5.14 -4.86
C LEU A 283 3.04 -6.27 -5.21
N ASP A 284 3.22 -6.55 -6.53
CA ASP A 284 4.00 -7.69 -7.06
C ASP A 284 4.83 -7.36 -8.36
N LYS A 285 6.10 -7.85 -8.38
CA LYS A 285 7.05 -8.20 -9.48
C LYS A 285 7.68 -7.14 -10.42
N MET A 286 9.02 -7.01 -10.34
CA MET A 286 9.98 -6.75 -11.45
C MET A 286 11.26 -7.62 -11.25
N SER A 287 11.87 -8.15 -12.32
CA SER A 287 12.87 -9.25 -12.24
C SER A 287 14.35 -8.86 -12.40
N PHE A 288 14.68 -7.60 -12.69
CA PHE A 288 16.08 -7.14 -12.89
C PHE A 288 16.61 -6.23 -11.76
N ALA A 289 15.75 -5.79 -10.84
CA ALA A 289 16.11 -4.95 -9.69
C ALA A 289 15.99 -5.72 -8.39
N ARG A 290 16.65 -5.23 -7.32
CA ARG A 290 16.56 -5.79 -5.97
C ARG A 290 15.10 -5.87 -5.50
N ASP A 291 14.58 -7.09 -5.39
CA ASP A 291 13.24 -7.34 -4.84
C ASP A 291 13.32 -7.41 -3.30
N ARG A 292 13.02 -6.28 -2.65
CA ARG A 292 13.25 -6.01 -1.22
C ARG A 292 12.04 -5.33 -0.55
N LEU A 293 10.83 -5.72 -0.93
CA LEU A 293 9.59 -5.03 -0.52
C LEU A 293 9.42 -4.96 1.01
N MET A 294 9.75 -6.04 1.72
CA MET A 294 9.62 -6.10 3.18
C MET A 294 10.66 -5.20 3.86
N GLU A 295 11.87 -5.16 3.33
CA GLU A 295 12.93 -4.25 3.75
C GLU A 295 12.53 -2.79 3.48
N HIS A 296 11.97 -2.49 2.31
CA HIS A 296 11.43 -1.16 1.96
C HIS A 296 10.30 -0.73 2.90
N TYR A 297 9.41 -1.65 3.27
CA TYR A 297 8.38 -1.38 4.26
C TYR A 297 8.98 -1.12 5.64
N LEU A 298 10.00 -1.88 6.05
CA LEU A 298 10.70 -1.64 7.31
C LEU A 298 11.39 -0.27 7.33
N TRP A 299 11.92 0.20 6.20
CA TRP A 299 12.41 1.58 6.11
C TRP A 299 11.32 2.60 6.43
N CYS A 300 10.15 2.45 5.82
CA CYS A 300 9.03 3.36 6.04
C CYS A 300 8.45 3.24 7.45
N ASN A 301 8.33 2.03 7.99
CA ASN A 301 7.91 1.80 9.37
C ASN A 301 8.92 2.41 10.36
N GLY A 302 10.21 2.33 10.04
CA GLY A 302 11.27 2.92 10.83
C GLY A 302 11.18 4.45 10.91
N MET A 303 10.80 5.10 9.80
CA MET A 303 10.56 6.54 9.74
C MET A 303 9.32 6.96 10.55
N VAL A 304 8.17 6.34 10.26
CA VAL A 304 6.86 6.66 10.86
C VAL A 304 6.07 5.37 11.07
N SER A 305 6.02 4.91 12.31
CA SER A 305 5.45 3.60 12.69
C SER A 305 3.99 3.66 13.13
N GLU A 306 3.49 4.87 13.42
CA GLU A 306 2.20 5.07 14.08
C GLU A 306 1.04 4.66 13.16
N PRO A 307 0.02 3.92 13.65
CA PRO A 307 -1.01 3.31 12.81
C PRO A 307 -1.73 4.26 11.85
N GLN A 308 -2.01 5.49 12.30
CA GLN A 308 -2.76 6.48 11.53
C GLN A 308 -2.07 6.92 10.24
N TYR A 309 -0.75 6.72 10.11
CA TYR A 309 0.03 7.07 8.91
C TYR A 309 0.21 5.87 7.96
N GLY A 310 -0.81 5.01 7.84
CA GLY A 310 -0.80 3.85 6.94
C GLY A 310 -0.54 4.22 5.48
N ALA A 311 -1.16 5.30 4.98
CA ALA A 311 -0.95 5.81 3.62
C ALA A 311 0.52 6.22 3.37
N PHE A 312 1.18 6.84 4.36
CA PHE A 312 2.60 7.14 4.27
C PHE A 312 3.43 5.87 4.09
N ARG A 313 3.21 4.86 4.94
CA ARG A 313 3.99 3.61 4.87
C ARG A 313 3.78 2.88 3.56
N GLU A 314 2.54 2.78 3.10
CA GLU A 314 2.21 2.12 1.83
C GLU A 314 2.86 2.85 0.64
N MET A 315 2.58 4.15 0.47
CA MET A 315 3.04 4.91 -0.69
C MET A 315 4.55 5.12 -0.69
N SER A 316 5.16 5.35 0.47
CA SER A 316 6.61 5.51 0.59
C SER A 316 7.35 4.20 0.34
N THR A 317 6.73 3.05 0.60
CA THR A 317 7.32 1.73 0.23
C THR A 317 7.43 1.61 -1.29
N LYS A 318 6.43 2.10 -2.04
CA LYS A 318 6.49 2.17 -3.52
C LYS A 318 7.63 3.09 -3.96
N ILE A 319 7.79 4.24 -3.32
CA ILE A 319 8.88 5.20 -3.59
C ILE A 319 10.26 4.59 -3.33
N ILE A 320 10.50 3.97 -2.17
CA ILE A 320 11.79 3.30 -1.91
C ILE A 320 12.05 2.21 -2.95
N SER A 321 11.05 1.41 -3.29
CA SER A 321 11.19 0.38 -4.33
C SER A 321 11.63 0.96 -5.67
N LEU A 322 11.08 2.12 -6.05
CA LEU A 322 11.51 2.84 -7.25
C LEU A 322 12.90 3.44 -7.09
N ILE A 323 13.24 4.03 -5.95
CA ILE A 323 14.59 4.55 -5.66
C ILE A 323 15.62 3.43 -5.88
N THR A 324 15.43 2.27 -5.23
CA THR A 324 16.33 1.11 -5.35
C THR A 324 16.42 0.59 -6.79
N THR A 325 15.28 0.52 -7.49
CA THR A 325 15.23 0.04 -8.88
C THR A 325 15.95 1.00 -9.83
N ILE A 326 15.81 2.31 -9.60
CA ILE A 326 16.44 3.33 -10.43
C ILE A 326 17.94 3.39 -10.11
N ASP A 327 18.34 3.31 -8.84
CA ASP A 327 19.73 3.15 -8.41
C ASP A 327 20.41 2.03 -9.21
N ASP A 328 19.81 0.82 -9.23
CA ASP A 328 20.28 -0.35 -10.01
C ASP A 328 20.37 -0.08 -11.53
N ILE A 329 19.53 0.81 -12.07
CA ILE A 329 19.62 1.23 -13.47
C ILE A 329 20.87 2.07 -13.70
N TYR A 330 21.19 3.01 -12.81
CA TYR A 330 22.30 3.94 -13.00
C TYR A 330 23.67 3.32 -12.70
N ASP A 331 23.79 2.54 -11.63
CA ASP A 331 25.10 2.03 -11.18
C ASP A 331 25.47 0.70 -11.84
N VAL A 332 24.50 -0.09 -12.30
CA VAL A 332 24.69 -1.44 -12.86
C VAL A 332 24.18 -1.57 -14.30
N TYR A 333 22.89 -1.38 -14.56
CA TYR A 333 22.24 -1.92 -15.77
C TYR A 333 22.31 -1.04 -17.04
N GLY A 334 22.17 0.27 -16.88
CA GLY A 334 22.04 1.24 -17.98
C GLY A 334 23.38 1.61 -18.62
N SER A 335 23.36 1.91 -19.91
CA SER A 335 24.47 2.59 -20.61
C SER A 335 24.37 4.11 -20.45
N MET A 336 25.48 4.85 -20.57
CA MET A 336 25.49 6.30 -20.39
C MET A 336 24.48 7.03 -21.28
N GLU A 337 24.30 6.59 -22.54
CA GLU A 337 23.33 7.16 -23.48
C GLU A 337 21.87 6.90 -23.03
N GLU A 338 21.58 5.71 -22.49
CA GLU A 338 20.26 5.38 -21.94
C GLU A 338 19.98 6.20 -20.66
N LEU A 339 20.98 6.37 -19.80
CA LEU A 339 20.88 7.13 -18.56
C LEU A 339 20.70 8.64 -18.82
N GLU A 340 21.36 9.18 -19.85
CA GLU A 340 21.17 10.57 -20.29
C GLU A 340 19.73 10.81 -20.73
N LEU A 341 19.17 9.92 -21.57
CA LEU A 341 17.76 9.99 -21.99
C LEU A 341 16.79 9.83 -20.82
N PHE A 342 17.03 8.88 -19.91
CA PHE A 342 16.19 8.71 -18.73
C PHE A 342 16.20 9.97 -17.85
N THR A 343 17.39 10.53 -17.59
CA THR A 343 17.55 11.75 -16.79
C THR A 343 16.82 12.93 -17.44
N ASP A 344 16.97 13.11 -18.76
CA ASP A 344 16.32 14.18 -19.51
C ASP A 344 14.79 14.07 -19.47
N TYR A 345 14.22 12.87 -19.61
CA TYR A 345 12.77 12.67 -19.56
C TYR A 345 12.19 12.96 -18.16
N VAL A 346 12.90 12.57 -17.11
CA VAL A 346 12.49 12.91 -15.73
C VAL A 346 12.62 14.41 -15.48
N ASP A 347 13.70 15.06 -15.95
CA ASP A 347 13.92 16.50 -15.74
C ASP A 347 12.88 17.37 -16.43
N ARG A 348 12.53 17.03 -17.68
CA ARG A 348 11.47 17.70 -18.42
C ARG A 348 10.07 17.28 -17.97
N TRP A 349 9.98 16.17 -17.22
CA TRP A 349 8.74 15.48 -16.86
C TRP A 349 7.82 15.24 -18.07
N ASP A 350 8.42 14.83 -19.19
CA ASP A 350 7.77 14.58 -20.48
C ASP A 350 8.17 13.20 -21.01
N PHE A 351 7.17 12.34 -21.19
CA PHE A 351 7.34 10.94 -21.56
C PHE A 351 6.85 10.63 -22.98
N SER A 352 6.61 11.65 -23.81
CA SER A 352 6.11 11.51 -25.18
C SER A 352 7.03 10.68 -26.09
N GLU A 353 8.33 10.72 -25.84
CA GLU A 353 9.35 9.99 -26.60
C GLU A 353 9.90 8.75 -25.87
N VAL A 354 9.19 8.25 -24.86
CA VAL A 354 9.68 7.14 -24.01
C VAL A 354 10.00 5.86 -24.78
N ASP A 355 9.44 5.68 -25.98
CA ASP A 355 9.73 4.54 -26.86
C ASP A 355 11.17 4.50 -27.38
N LYS A 356 11.96 5.57 -27.21
CA LYS A 356 13.41 5.57 -27.47
C LYS A 356 14.22 4.81 -26.41
N LEU A 357 13.66 4.59 -25.22
CA LEU A 357 14.32 3.81 -24.17
C LEU A 357 14.06 2.30 -24.35
N PRO A 358 15.01 1.43 -23.97
CA PRO A 358 14.78 -0.01 -23.94
C PRO A 358 13.60 -0.38 -23.04
N LEU A 359 12.90 -1.47 -23.38
CA LEU A 359 11.66 -1.89 -22.71
C LEU A 359 11.77 -1.92 -21.17
N ASN A 360 12.86 -2.47 -20.62
CA ASN A 360 13.05 -2.58 -19.17
C ASN A 360 13.17 -1.19 -18.51
N ILE A 361 14.00 -0.30 -19.06
CA ILE A 361 14.23 1.05 -18.54
C ILE A 361 12.95 1.91 -18.69
N ARG A 362 12.28 1.82 -19.86
CA ARG A 362 10.98 2.44 -20.11
C ARG A 362 9.93 2.01 -19.08
N THR A 363 9.90 0.72 -18.72
CA THR A 363 8.92 0.19 -17.75
C THR A 363 9.10 0.82 -16.38
N VAL A 364 10.35 1.02 -15.93
CA VAL A 364 10.64 1.71 -14.66
C VAL A 364 10.26 3.17 -14.71
N LEU A 365 10.56 3.87 -15.81
CA LEU A 365 10.19 5.27 -15.96
C LEU A 365 8.68 5.47 -15.87
N LEU A 366 7.91 4.59 -16.52
CA LEU A 366 6.45 4.62 -16.45
C LEU A 366 5.93 4.25 -15.05
N ALA A 367 6.58 3.32 -14.35
CA ALA A 367 6.25 3.01 -12.96
C ALA A 367 6.50 4.21 -12.03
N LEU A 368 7.63 4.91 -12.19
CA LEU A 368 7.93 6.15 -11.48
C LEU A 368 6.85 7.21 -11.71
N CYS A 369 6.45 7.41 -12.97
CA CYS A 369 5.42 8.38 -13.33
C CYS A 369 4.06 7.99 -12.71
N ASN A 370 3.65 6.74 -12.84
CA ASN A 370 2.38 6.24 -12.32
C ASN A 370 2.31 6.34 -10.79
N THR A 371 3.35 5.93 -10.07
CA THR A 371 3.39 6.05 -8.60
C THR A 371 3.42 7.51 -8.17
N SER A 372 4.17 8.38 -8.84
CA SER A 372 4.18 9.81 -8.50
C SER A 372 2.81 10.45 -8.72
N ASN A 373 2.11 10.08 -9.79
CA ASN A 373 0.74 10.53 -10.08
C ASN A 373 -0.27 9.94 -9.08
N GLU A 374 -0.09 8.71 -8.62
CA GLU A 374 -0.94 8.08 -7.60
C GLU A 374 -0.87 8.85 -6.27
N ILE A 375 0.34 9.16 -5.80
CA ILE A 375 0.57 9.96 -4.58
C ILE A 375 0.06 11.39 -4.77
N GLY A 376 0.30 11.96 -5.96
CA GLY A 376 -0.26 13.24 -6.37
C GLY A 376 -1.78 13.29 -6.27
N TYR A 377 -2.45 12.27 -6.82
CA TYR A 377 -3.90 12.12 -6.77
C TYR A 377 -4.42 11.99 -5.34
N TRP A 378 -3.80 11.11 -4.54
CA TRP A 378 -4.18 10.91 -3.16
C TRP A 378 -4.05 12.20 -2.34
N THR A 379 -2.93 12.91 -2.48
CA THR A 379 -2.69 14.19 -1.77
C THR A 379 -3.67 15.26 -2.24
N LEU A 380 -3.97 15.31 -3.52
CA LEU A 380 -4.96 16.23 -4.07
C LEU A 380 -6.37 15.95 -3.53
N LYS A 381 -6.74 14.67 -3.42
CA LYS A 381 -8.04 14.23 -2.89
C LYS A 381 -8.18 14.52 -1.39
N GLU A 382 -7.18 14.15 -0.60
CA GLU A 382 -7.24 14.22 0.87
C GLU A 382 -6.87 15.61 1.41
N ARG A 383 -6.04 16.38 0.69
CA ARG A 383 -5.48 17.68 1.15
C ARG A 383 -5.77 18.85 0.22
N GLY A 384 -6.31 18.61 -0.98
CA GLY A 384 -6.60 19.68 -1.94
C GLY A 384 -5.37 20.30 -2.62
N PHE A 385 -4.19 19.68 -2.51
CA PHE A 385 -2.93 20.23 -3.03
C PHE A 385 -2.25 19.29 -4.03
N ASN A 386 -1.83 19.83 -5.18
CA ASN A 386 -1.17 19.07 -6.23
C ASN A 386 0.36 19.05 -6.01
N ILE A 387 0.88 17.90 -5.56
CA ILE A 387 2.31 17.73 -5.27
C ILE A 387 3.13 17.24 -6.47
N VAL A 388 2.51 16.86 -7.59
CA VAL A 388 3.21 16.26 -8.75
C VAL A 388 4.38 17.12 -9.24
N PRO A 389 4.25 18.45 -9.40
CA PRO A 389 5.39 19.28 -9.84
C PRO A 389 6.57 19.26 -8.87
N TYR A 390 6.29 19.18 -7.56
CA TYR A 390 7.31 19.13 -6.52
C TYR A 390 8.01 17.78 -6.48
N LEU A 391 7.24 16.68 -6.59
CA LEU A 391 7.81 15.33 -6.70
C LEU A 391 8.64 15.18 -7.99
N ALA A 392 8.16 15.72 -9.11
CA ALA A 392 8.87 15.70 -10.39
C ALA A 392 10.26 16.35 -10.26
N LYS A 393 10.32 17.55 -9.68
CA LYS A 393 11.58 18.25 -9.40
C LYS A 393 12.51 17.39 -8.53
N ARG A 394 11.99 16.74 -7.49
CA ARG A 394 12.81 15.92 -6.58
C ARG A 394 13.31 14.63 -7.22
N TRP A 395 12.51 14.00 -8.06
CA TRP A 395 12.96 12.89 -8.89
C TRP A 395 14.03 13.31 -9.90
N ALA A 396 13.91 14.51 -10.47
CA ALA A 396 14.93 15.06 -11.37
C ALA A 396 16.26 15.31 -10.64
N ASP A 397 16.22 15.93 -9.45
CA ASP A 397 17.41 16.12 -8.61
C ASP A 397 18.08 14.77 -8.29
N GLN A 398 17.28 13.76 -7.95
CA GLN A 398 17.74 12.39 -7.67
C GLN A 398 18.40 11.74 -8.89
N CYS A 399 17.76 11.80 -10.07
CA CYS A 399 18.29 11.22 -11.30
C CYS A 399 19.57 11.92 -11.76
N LYS A 400 19.64 13.25 -11.65
CA LYS A 400 20.86 14.01 -11.92
C LYS A 400 21.99 13.62 -10.97
N ALA A 401 21.65 13.33 -9.71
CA ALA A 401 22.63 12.85 -8.76
C ALA A 401 23.20 11.48 -9.18
N TYR A 402 22.34 10.51 -9.48
CA TYR A 402 22.77 9.21 -9.98
C TYR A 402 23.57 9.31 -11.29
N PHE A 403 23.14 10.14 -12.23
CA PHE A 403 23.83 10.33 -13.50
C PHE A 403 25.26 10.83 -13.34
N LYS A 404 25.50 11.78 -12.41
CA LYS A 404 26.84 12.28 -12.11
C LYS A 404 27.73 11.20 -11.46
N GLU A 405 27.17 10.37 -10.59
CA GLU A 405 27.91 9.24 -10.01
C GLU A 405 28.27 8.17 -11.04
N ALA A 406 27.34 7.84 -11.94
CA ALA A 406 27.62 6.97 -13.10
C ALA A 406 28.72 7.57 -13.99
N GLY A 407 28.68 8.89 -14.23
CA GLY A 407 29.73 9.61 -14.95
C GLY A 407 31.11 9.51 -14.28
N TRP A 408 31.18 9.59 -12.94
CA TRP A 408 32.43 9.38 -12.20
C TRP A 408 32.96 7.96 -12.39
N PHE A 409 32.09 6.96 -12.26
CA PHE A 409 32.46 5.56 -12.46
C PHE A 409 32.98 5.29 -13.88
N HIS A 410 32.20 5.62 -14.91
CA HIS A 410 32.56 5.37 -16.30
C HIS A 410 33.77 6.19 -16.78
N GLY A 411 33.94 7.40 -16.23
CA GLY A 411 35.10 8.26 -16.51
C GLY A 411 36.36 7.91 -15.71
N GLY A 412 36.28 6.99 -14.75
CA GLY A 412 37.38 6.69 -13.81
C GLY A 412 37.78 7.87 -12.93
N TYR A 413 36.88 8.85 -12.74
CA TYR A 413 37.12 10.01 -11.90
C TYR A 413 37.06 9.62 -10.42
N LYS A 414 37.98 10.17 -9.65
CA LYS A 414 38.07 9.94 -8.21
C LYS A 414 37.72 11.24 -7.48
N PRO A 415 36.48 11.39 -6.99
CA PRO A 415 36.08 12.61 -6.30
C PRO A 415 36.86 12.78 -5.00
N THR A 416 36.95 14.04 -4.55
CA THR A 416 37.36 14.34 -3.18
C THR A 416 36.28 13.88 -2.20
N MET A 417 36.61 13.68 -0.91
CA MET A 417 35.60 13.32 0.09
C MET A 417 34.49 14.38 0.15
N ASP A 418 34.85 15.66 0.18
CA ASP A 418 33.88 16.75 0.25
C ASP A 418 33.00 16.80 -1.01
N GLU A 419 33.59 16.64 -2.21
CA GLU A 419 32.85 16.60 -3.47
C GLU A 419 31.89 15.41 -3.52
N TYR A 420 32.34 14.24 -3.05
CA TYR A 420 31.52 13.05 -2.95
C TYR A 420 30.36 13.28 -1.99
N LEU A 421 30.63 13.69 -0.75
CA LEU A 421 29.58 13.83 0.28
C LEU A 421 28.55 14.91 -0.05
N ASP A 422 28.96 16.03 -0.65
CA ASP A 422 28.03 17.08 -1.10
C ASP A 422 27.04 16.58 -2.14
N HIS A 423 27.45 15.58 -2.91
CA HIS A 423 26.61 14.95 -3.92
C HIS A 423 25.82 13.76 -3.34
N ALA A 424 26.46 12.98 -2.49
CA ALA A 424 25.98 11.73 -1.94
C ALA A 424 24.81 11.90 -0.95
N VAL A 425 24.66 13.10 -0.36
CA VAL A 425 23.48 13.47 0.43
C VAL A 425 22.19 13.51 -0.40
N VAL A 426 22.28 13.71 -1.72
CA VAL A 426 21.13 13.63 -2.62
C VAL A 426 21.00 12.20 -3.14
N SER A 427 22.08 11.60 -3.66
CA SER A 427 22.02 10.27 -4.30
C SER A 427 21.53 9.15 -3.38
N ILE A 428 21.67 9.28 -2.06
CA ILE A 428 21.18 8.27 -1.10
C ILE A 428 19.65 8.12 -1.05
N GLY A 429 18.87 9.04 -1.65
CA GLY A 429 17.39 8.94 -1.72
C GLY A 429 16.65 9.34 -0.44
N ALA A 430 17.36 9.53 0.68
CA ALA A 430 16.78 9.95 1.96
C ALA A 430 16.04 11.30 1.90
N HIS A 431 16.53 12.24 1.09
CA HIS A 431 15.89 13.53 0.93
C HIS A 431 14.51 13.41 0.27
N LEU A 432 14.41 12.64 -0.82
CA LEU A 432 13.14 12.36 -1.49
C LEU A 432 12.15 11.66 -0.55
N MET A 433 12.63 10.74 0.29
CA MET A 433 11.82 10.06 1.29
C MET A 433 11.27 10.99 2.37
N LEU A 434 12.09 11.88 2.91
CA LEU A 434 11.64 12.90 3.88
C LEU A 434 10.65 13.88 3.25
N PHE A 435 10.87 14.23 1.98
CA PHE A 435 9.97 15.09 1.21
C PHE A 435 8.59 14.45 0.99
N CYS A 436 8.53 13.18 0.56
CA CYS A 436 7.29 12.40 0.50
C CYS A 436 6.64 12.26 1.89
N GLY A 437 7.45 12.05 2.92
CA GLY A 437 7.01 11.95 4.31
C GLY A 437 6.27 13.17 4.80
N TYR A 438 6.70 14.37 4.43
CA TYR A 438 5.97 15.60 4.76
C TYR A 438 4.55 15.58 4.19
N PHE A 439 4.37 15.35 2.89
CA PHE A 439 3.04 15.39 2.25
C PHE A 439 2.09 14.29 2.71
N LEU A 440 2.63 13.10 2.98
CA LEU A 440 1.84 11.94 3.36
C LEU A 440 1.48 11.91 4.85
N THR A 441 2.03 12.82 5.67
CA THR A 441 1.78 12.88 7.11
C THR A 441 1.21 14.21 7.60
N THR A 442 1.50 15.33 6.92
CA THR A 442 0.97 16.63 7.30
C THR A 442 -0.52 16.75 6.97
N ASN A 443 -1.26 17.50 7.81
CA ASN A 443 -2.64 17.89 7.50
C ASN A 443 -2.71 19.17 6.67
N ASP A 444 -1.77 20.09 6.89
CA ASP A 444 -1.74 21.40 6.27
C ASP A 444 -0.41 21.58 5.52
N ILE A 445 -0.50 21.85 4.22
CA ILE A 445 0.65 22.12 3.35
C ILE A 445 0.79 23.63 3.22
N THR A 446 1.94 24.19 3.59
CA THR A 446 2.20 25.64 3.57
C THR A 446 3.37 25.98 2.65
N GLU A 447 3.31 27.15 2.01
CA GLU A 447 4.42 27.64 1.16
C GLU A 447 5.73 27.80 1.96
N GLU A 448 5.63 28.23 3.22
CA GLU A 448 6.77 28.37 4.14
C GLU A 448 7.46 27.02 4.40
N ALA A 449 6.68 25.95 4.58
CA ALA A 449 7.23 24.61 4.73
C ALA A 449 7.86 24.09 3.44
N LEU A 450 7.23 24.36 2.29
CA LEU A 450 7.78 23.98 0.99
C LEU A 450 9.11 24.69 0.70
N ASP A 451 9.21 26.00 0.94
CA ASP A 451 10.45 26.77 0.78
C ASP A 451 11.54 26.31 1.74
N CYS A 452 11.17 25.99 2.99
CA CYS A 452 12.10 25.42 3.97
C CYS A 452 12.66 24.07 3.51
N LEU A 453 11.79 23.14 3.11
CA LEU A 453 12.19 21.83 2.59
C LEU A 453 13.00 21.97 1.30
N ASP A 454 12.67 22.94 0.43
CA ASP A 454 13.36 23.11 -0.84
C ASP A 454 14.84 23.44 -0.67
N LYS A 455 15.15 24.18 0.40
CA LYS A 455 16.49 24.64 0.79
C LYS A 455 17.34 23.58 1.50
N LEU A 456 16.82 22.36 1.71
CA LEU A 456 17.50 21.28 2.42
C LEU A 456 18.02 21.73 3.80
N PRO A 457 17.14 21.94 4.80
CA PRO A 457 17.54 22.49 6.09
C PRO A 457 18.53 21.55 6.80
N SER A 458 19.30 22.10 7.75
CA SER A 458 20.40 21.37 8.42
C SER A 458 19.97 20.01 9.01
N ILE A 459 18.76 19.92 9.56
CA ILE A 459 18.18 18.67 10.06
C ILE A 459 18.04 17.61 8.96
N THR A 460 17.51 17.99 7.79
CA THR A 460 17.33 17.10 6.63
C THR A 460 18.68 16.73 6.03
N ARG A 461 19.60 17.70 5.90
CA ARG A 461 20.96 17.44 5.42
C ARG A 461 21.69 16.46 6.33
N SER A 462 21.63 16.66 7.65
CA SER A 462 22.25 15.77 8.64
C SER A 462 21.65 14.37 8.59
N SER A 463 20.33 14.26 8.40
CA SER A 463 19.64 12.98 8.23
C SER A 463 20.13 12.23 6.98
N CYS A 464 20.24 12.93 5.84
CA CYS A 464 20.73 12.35 4.59
C CYS A 464 22.20 11.93 4.71
N LEU A 465 23.03 12.77 5.32
CA LEU A 465 24.44 12.48 5.54
C LEU A 465 24.61 11.26 6.44
N LEU A 466 23.89 11.17 7.56
CA LEU A 466 23.96 10.00 8.44
C LEU A 466 23.52 8.71 7.73
N THR A 467 22.46 8.77 6.93
CA THR A 467 22.01 7.64 6.11
C THR A 467 23.10 7.21 5.12
N ARG A 468 23.74 8.17 4.44
CA ARG A 468 24.85 7.91 3.50
C ARG A 468 26.07 7.30 4.21
N LEU A 469 26.52 7.88 5.32
CA LEU A 469 27.69 7.36 6.04
C LEU A 469 27.44 5.95 6.60
N ALA A 470 26.23 5.67 7.09
CA ALA A 470 25.86 4.32 7.52
C ALA A 470 25.88 3.33 6.35
N ASN A 471 25.29 3.69 5.21
CA ASN A 471 25.31 2.90 3.98
C ASN A 471 26.75 2.60 3.54
N ASP A 472 27.57 3.63 3.32
CA ASP A 472 28.95 3.47 2.85
C ASP A 472 29.79 2.58 3.79
N LEU A 473 29.61 2.70 5.11
CA LEU A 473 30.28 1.82 6.07
C LEU A 473 29.86 0.35 5.90
N GLY A 474 28.59 0.10 5.57
CA GLY A 474 28.01 -1.24 5.41
C GLY A 474 28.19 -1.86 4.02
N THR A 475 28.37 -1.07 2.96
CA THR A 475 28.29 -1.55 1.56
C THR A 475 29.55 -1.33 0.72
N SER A 476 30.42 -0.39 1.11
CA SER A 476 31.51 0.09 0.25
C SER A 476 32.40 -1.00 -0.33
N SER A 477 32.79 -2.01 0.45
CA SER A 477 33.67 -3.09 -0.02
C SER A 477 33.02 -3.93 -1.13
N ASP A 478 31.77 -4.34 -0.94
CA ASP A 478 31.01 -5.16 -1.89
C ASP A 478 30.67 -4.36 -3.17
N GLU A 479 30.38 -3.06 -3.01
CA GLU A 479 30.14 -2.12 -4.11
C GLU A 479 31.38 -1.91 -4.97
N LEU A 480 32.55 -1.75 -4.35
CA LEU A 480 33.80 -1.60 -5.08
C LEU A 480 34.16 -2.90 -5.85
N GLU A 481 33.93 -4.08 -5.24
CA GLU A 481 34.21 -5.37 -5.88
C GLU A 481 33.32 -5.62 -7.11
N ARG A 482 32.04 -5.26 -7.05
CA ARG A 482 31.10 -5.43 -8.17
C ARG A 482 31.21 -4.37 -9.27
N GLY A 483 32.03 -3.33 -9.06
CA GLY A 483 32.32 -2.29 -10.03
C GLY A 483 31.38 -1.10 -9.94
N ASP A 484 31.58 -0.29 -8.90
CA ASP A 484 30.88 0.97 -8.63
C ASP A 484 31.88 2.11 -8.33
N ASN A 485 31.40 3.35 -8.19
CA ASN A 485 32.22 4.52 -7.85
C ASN A 485 32.82 4.44 -6.43
N LEU A 486 33.82 5.31 -6.16
CA LEU A 486 34.39 5.41 -4.82
C LEU A 486 33.37 5.98 -3.83
N LYS A 487 33.13 5.25 -2.74
CA LYS A 487 32.34 5.70 -1.58
C LYS A 487 33.20 6.50 -0.59
N SER A 488 32.61 7.03 0.48
CA SER A 488 33.31 7.91 1.45
C SER A 488 34.58 7.30 2.04
N VAL A 489 34.58 6.00 2.38
CA VAL A 489 35.75 5.26 2.88
C VAL A 489 36.91 5.34 1.87
N HIS A 490 36.63 5.02 0.60
CA HIS A 490 37.65 5.01 -0.45
C HIS A 490 38.09 6.40 -0.87
N CYS A 491 37.20 7.39 -0.86
CA CYS A 491 37.55 8.78 -1.10
C CYS A 491 38.56 9.27 -0.06
N TYR A 492 38.31 8.99 1.23
CA TYR A 492 39.24 9.33 2.32
C TYR A 492 40.62 8.70 2.13
N MET A 493 40.64 7.39 1.84
CA MET A 493 41.89 6.64 1.62
C MET A 493 42.66 7.22 0.44
N ASN A 494 41.98 7.56 -0.65
CA ASN A 494 42.59 8.11 -1.85
C ASN A 494 43.17 9.51 -1.62
N GLU A 495 42.54 10.35 -0.79
CA GLU A 495 43.02 11.69 -0.48
C GLU A 495 44.16 11.73 0.53
N THR A 496 44.10 10.90 1.57
CA THR A 496 44.98 10.99 2.73
C THR A 496 46.08 9.94 2.75
N GLY A 497 45.91 8.84 2.00
CA GLY A 497 46.77 7.66 2.08
C GLY A 497 46.53 6.80 3.33
N ALA A 498 45.45 7.02 4.07
CA ALA A 498 45.07 6.26 5.26
C ALA A 498 44.72 4.79 4.94
N THR A 499 44.83 3.91 5.94
CA THR A 499 44.34 2.53 5.81
C THR A 499 42.81 2.49 5.83
N GLU A 500 42.22 1.36 5.42
CA GLU A 500 40.76 1.19 5.45
C GLU A 500 40.22 1.27 6.89
N GLU A 501 40.95 0.73 7.88
CA GLU A 501 40.56 0.82 9.29
C GLU A 501 40.57 2.25 9.79
N GLU A 502 41.59 3.03 9.44
CA GLU A 502 41.67 4.46 9.76
C GLU A 502 40.55 5.26 9.10
N ALA A 503 40.25 4.96 7.83
CA ALA A 503 39.16 5.57 7.09
C ALA A 503 37.79 5.27 7.72
N ARG A 504 37.51 3.99 8.02
CA ARG A 504 36.27 3.58 8.70
C ARG A 504 36.13 4.20 10.08
N ALA A 505 37.22 4.33 10.84
CA ALA A 505 37.22 5.02 12.13
C ALA A 505 36.90 6.51 11.97
N TYR A 506 37.47 7.17 10.96
CA TYR A 506 37.18 8.57 10.63
C TYR A 506 35.69 8.76 10.24
N ILE A 507 35.16 7.92 9.36
CA ILE A 507 33.75 7.99 8.93
C ILE A 507 32.78 7.76 10.10
N ASN A 508 33.08 6.83 11.01
CA ASN A 508 32.32 6.66 12.26
C ASN A 508 32.37 7.91 13.16
N GLY A 509 33.54 8.55 13.25
CA GLY A 509 33.70 9.84 13.95
C GLY A 509 32.85 10.94 13.32
N LEU A 510 32.85 11.03 11.99
CA LEU A 510 32.04 11.99 11.24
C LEU A 510 30.53 11.76 11.44
N ALA A 511 30.09 10.49 11.45
CA ALA A 511 28.70 10.15 11.77
C ALA A 511 28.34 10.61 13.19
N HIS A 512 29.22 10.41 14.17
CA HIS A 512 28.98 10.87 15.54
C HIS A 512 28.89 12.41 15.64
N GLU A 513 29.78 13.14 14.98
CA GLU A 513 29.71 14.61 14.92
C GLU A 513 28.45 15.11 14.21
N THR A 514 28.00 14.41 13.17
CA THR A 514 26.76 14.73 12.46
C THR A 514 25.54 14.50 13.35
N TRP A 515 25.52 13.44 14.17
CA TRP A 515 24.50 13.24 15.19
C TRP A 515 24.41 14.38 16.19
N LYS A 516 25.55 14.96 16.62
CA LYS A 516 25.56 16.13 17.51
C LYS A 516 24.94 17.37 16.87
N ILE A 517 25.16 17.57 15.57
CA ILE A 517 24.51 18.64 14.80
C ILE A 517 23.00 18.39 14.75
N MET A 518 22.58 17.19 14.37
CA MET A 518 21.16 16.82 14.31
C MET A 518 20.45 16.95 15.67
N ASN A 519 21.12 16.57 16.76
CA ASN A 519 20.59 16.76 18.12
C ASN A 519 20.29 18.23 18.43
N LYS A 520 21.18 19.14 18.01
CA LYS A 520 20.96 20.58 18.22
C LYS A 520 19.87 21.10 17.29
N ASP A 521 19.83 20.63 16.04
CA ASP A 521 18.84 21.00 15.06
C ASP A 521 17.42 20.60 15.47
N MET A 522 17.25 19.51 16.22
CA MET A 522 15.97 19.09 16.80
C MET A 522 15.39 20.10 17.81
N LEU A 523 16.20 21.02 18.35
CA LEU A 523 15.73 22.14 19.18
C LEU A 523 15.24 23.35 18.36
N GLY A 524 15.44 23.30 17.03
CA GLY A 524 15.08 24.38 16.12
C GLY A 524 13.57 24.54 15.96
N SER A 525 13.17 25.69 15.41
CA SER A 525 11.80 25.94 14.99
C SER A 525 11.68 25.69 13.49
N TYR A 526 10.72 24.84 13.11
CA TYR A 526 10.44 24.49 11.72
C TYR A 526 8.98 24.79 11.38
N PRO A 527 8.68 25.10 10.11
CA PRO A 527 7.31 25.29 9.61
C PRO A 527 6.54 23.96 9.42
N PHE A 528 7.09 22.84 9.89
CA PHE A 528 6.47 21.52 9.88
C PHE A 528 6.59 20.87 11.26
N SER A 529 5.64 19.99 11.60
CA SER A 529 5.49 19.39 12.93
C SER A 529 5.61 17.86 12.90
N GLU A 530 5.34 17.23 14.04
CA GLU A 530 5.28 15.77 14.12
C GLU A 530 4.15 15.21 13.22
N PRO A 531 4.37 14.05 12.58
CA PRO A 531 5.53 13.17 12.70
C PRO A 531 6.68 13.52 11.72
N SER A 532 6.50 14.48 10.81
CA SER A 532 7.51 14.80 9.78
C SER A 532 8.84 15.26 10.39
N LEU A 533 8.79 15.95 11.54
CA LEU A 533 10.00 16.37 12.27
C LEU A 533 10.79 15.16 12.78
N SER A 534 10.15 14.23 13.51
CA SER A 534 10.83 13.02 14.02
C SER A 534 11.21 12.01 12.94
N ALA A 535 10.59 12.05 11.76
CA ALA A 535 10.99 11.22 10.61
C ALA A 535 12.46 11.45 10.20
N SER A 536 12.99 12.67 10.42
CA SER A 536 14.38 13.05 10.09
C SER A 536 15.43 12.24 10.88
N PRO A 537 15.48 12.27 12.23
CA PRO A 537 16.37 11.39 12.97
C PRO A 537 16.00 9.91 12.81
N ASN A 538 14.74 9.57 12.56
CA ASN A 538 14.31 8.18 12.38
C ASN A 538 14.84 7.52 11.11
N ILE A 539 14.95 8.24 9.98
CA ILE A 539 15.57 7.66 8.78
C ILE A 539 17.04 7.33 9.02
N ALA A 540 17.76 8.15 9.80
CA ALA A 540 19.16 7.89 10.17
C ALA A 540 19.30 6.67 11.10
N ARG A 541 18.42 6.53 12.11
CA ARG A 541 18.34 5.33 12.97
C ARG A 541 18.07 4.07 12.16
N THR A 542 17.17 4.20 11.20
CA THR A 542 16.81 3.11 10.29
C THR A 542 18.02 2.69 9.46
N ALA A 543 18.75 3.65 8.89
CA ALA A 543 19.99 3.38 8.17
C ALA A 543 21.02 2.65 9.04
N GLN A 544 21.25 3.11 10.26
CA GLN A 544 22.18 2.45 11.18
C GLN A 544 21.73 1.02 11.49
N CYS A 545 20.43 0.76 11.68
CA CYS A 545 19.90 -0.60 11.86
C CYS A 545 20.14 -1.50 10.63
N PHE A 546 19.97 -0.96 9.42
CA PHE A 546 20.17 -1.69 8.17
C PHE A 546 21.63 -1.97 7.88
N TYR A 547 22.55 -1.10 8.30
CA TYR A 547 23.95 -1.17 7.89
C TYR A 547 24.94 -1.51 9.01
N GLN A 548 24.46 -1.73 10.24
CA GLN A 548 25.30 -2.00 11.43
C GLN A 548 26.29 -3.15 11.23
N TYR A 549 25.87 -4.22 10.53
CA TYR A 549 26.64 -5.45 10.37
C TYR A 549 26.93 -5.79 8.89
N GLY A 550 26.92 -4.77 8.02
CA GLY A 550 27.09 -4.88 6.56
C GLY A 550 25.83 -4.52 5.77
N ASP A 551 25.69 -4.99 4.54
CA ASP A 551 24.54 -4.67 3.68
C ASP A 551 23.23 -5.39 4.06
N GLY A 552 22.51 -4.88 5.05
CA GLY A 552 21.21 -5.43 5.44
C GLY A 552 20.04 -5.05 4.51
N HIS A 553 20.26 -4.22 3.48
CA HIS A 553 19.24 -3.82 2.51
C HIS A 553 19.35 -4.65 1.22
N GLY A 554 20.53 -4.70 0.62
CA GLY A 554 20.81 -5.47 -0.59
C GLY A 554 20.98 -6.96 -0.35
N VAL A 555 21.38 -7.40 0.86
CA VAL A 555 21.60 -8.82 1.22
C VAL A 555 20.57 -9.27 2.29
N PRO A 556 19.43 -9.84 1.88
CA PRO A 556 18.24 -10.02 2.73
C PRO A 556 18.26 -11.25 3.65
N ASP A 557 19.29 -12.10 3.62
CA ASP A 557 19.36 -13.35 4.40
C ASP A 557 20.07 -13.21 5.76
N ARG A 558 20.34 -11.97 6.20
CA ARG A 558 21.07 -11.64 7.43
C ARG A 558 20.14 -11.21 8.59
N TRP A 559 20.68 -10.48 9.59
CA TRP A 559 19.96 -10.04 10.79
C TRP A 559 18.70 -9.20 10.48
N THR A 560 18.66 -8.50 9.34
CA THR A 560 17.46 -7.78 8.88
C THR A 560 16.26 -8.72 8.78
N LYS A 561 16.46 -9.98 8.35
CA LYS A 561 15.40 -10.99 8.29
C LYS A 561 14.84 -11.30 9.67
N ASP A 562 15.69 -11.40 10.69
CA ASP A 562 15.26 -11.65 12.06
C ASP A 562 14.47 -10.45 12.61
N HIS A 563 14.95 -9.23 12.35
CA HIS A 563 14.23 -8.00 12.68
C HIS A 563 12.86 -7.93 12.00
N LEU A 564 12.79 -8.19 10.70
CA LEU A 564 11.55 -8.25 9.91
C LEU A 564 10.64 -9.38 10.42
N THR A 565 11.17 -10.53 10.80
CA THR A 565 10.37 -11.64 11.34
C THR A 565 9.74 -11.22 12.68
N ALA A 566 10.52 -10.62 13.57
CA ALA A 566 10.05 -10.19 14.88
C ALA A 566 9.09 -8.99 14.82
N LEU A 567 9.20 -8.14 13.80
CA LEU A 567 8.40 -6.93 13.64
C LEU A 567 7.19 -7.11 12.75
N LEU A 568 7.31 -7.92 11.69
CA LEU A 568 6.32 -8.07 10.62
C LEU A 568 5.72 -9.48 10.48
N VAL A 569 6.16 -10.48 11.23
CA VAL A 569 5.64 -11.86 11.08
C VAL A 569 5.15 -12.47 12.39
N GLN A 570 5.89 -12.30 13.47
CA GLN A 570 5.62 -12.99 14.74
C GLN A 570 4.88 -12.08 15.73
N PRO A 571 3.59 -12.35 16.02
CA PRO A 571 2.88 -11.61 17.06
C PRO A 571 3.47 -11.94 18.43
N ILE A 572 3.32 -11.01 19.38
CA ILE A 572 3.66 -11.27 20.79
C ILE A 572 2.57 -12.16 21.37
N HIS A 573 2.93 -13.38 21.77
CA HIS A 573 1.98 -14.32 22.37
C HIS A 573 1.61 -13.89 23.80
N PHE A 574 0.31 -13.97 24.10
CA PHE A 574 -0.18 -14.00 25.48
C PHE A 574 -0.10 -15.45 25.95
N ASN A 575 0.48 -15.71 27.12
CA ASN A 575 0.41 -17.03 27.74
C ASN A 575 -1.06 -17.32 28.11
N TYR A 576 -1.86 -17.89 27.21
CA TYR A 576 -3.03 -18.77 27.43
C TYR A 576 -3.71 -19.14 26.08
N LEU A 577 -3.67 -20.45 25.73
CA LEU A 577 -4.73 -21.26 25.08
C LEU A 577 -5.40 -20.84 23.74
N VAL A 578 -4.83 -19.98 22.90
CA VAL A 578 -5.42 -19.66 21.55
C VAL A 578 -4.75 -20.41 20.39
N THR A 579 -3.89 -21.39 20.65
CA THR A 579 -3.11 -22.10 19.60
C THR A 579 -3.94 -23.04 18.72
N ALA A 580 -5.18 -23.39 19.09
CA ALA A 580 -6.00 -24.37 18.36
C ALA A 580 -6.91 -23.76 17.27
N HIS A 581 -7.18 -22.46 17.31
CA HIS A 581 -8.06 -21.80 16.32
C HIS A 581 -7.29 -21.30 15.08
N LEU A 582 -5.99 -21.00 15.24
CA LEU A 582 -5.09 -20.48 14.20
C LEU A 582 -4.74 -21.49 13.10
N TYR A 583 -5.00 -22.79 13.28
CA TYR A 583 -4.62 -23.80 12.29
C TYR A 583 -5.59 -23.91 11.09
N ILE A 584 -6.75 -23.23 11.13
CA ILE A 584 -7.84 -23.45 10.18
C ILE A 584 -7.90 -22.37 9.07
N THR A 585 -7.22 -21.23 9.21
CA THR A 585 -7.36 -20.07 8.30
C THR A 585 -6.38 -20.04 7.11
N CYS A 586 -5.42 -20.97 7.00
CA CYS A 586 -4.34 -20.90 6.01
C CYS A 586 -4.55 -21.78 4.75
N ILE A 587 -5.64 -21.61 4.02
CA ILE A 587 -5.85 -22.30 2.73
C ILE A 587 -6.13 -21.28 1.62
N ASP A 588 -5.10 -20.83 0.88
CA ASP A 588 -5.08 -20.79 -0.60
C ASP A 588 -3.70 -20.27 -1.09
N VAL A 589 -2.79 -21.15 -1.55
CA VAL A 589 -1.61 -20.75 -2.35
C VAL A 589 -1.40 -21.77 -3.46
N ARG A 590 -1.38 -21.30 -4.71
CA ARG A 590 -1.16 -22.12 -5.91
C ARG A 590 0.31 -22.04 -6.31
N ASP A 591 1.14 -22.90 -5.73
CA ASP A 591 2.43 -23.26 -6.34
C ASP A 591 2.79 -24.74 -6.05
N GLN A 592 3.41 -25.41 -7.02
CA GLN A 592 3.60 -26.87 -7.08
C GLN A 592 4.48 -27.46 -5.96
N LYS A 593 5.20 -26.63 -5.20
CA LYS A 593 6.07 -27.07 -4.10
C LYS A 593 5.31 -27.48 -2.84
N TYR A 594 4.06 -27.05 -2.69
CA TYR A 594 3.18 -27.40 -1.56
C TYR A 594 2.14 -28.46 -1.88
N ALA A 595 2.20 -29.09 -3.06
CA ALA A 595 1.25 -30.13 -3.47
C ALA A 595 1.05 -31.19 -2.37
N SER A 596 2.12 -31.67 -1.74
CA SER A 596 2.02 -32.71 -0.69
C SER A 596 1.37 -32.24 0.63
N GLN A 597 1.49 -30.96 0.99
CA GLN A 597 0.89 -30.42 2.22
C GLN A 597 -0.56 -30.00 1.98
N VAL A 598 -0.84 -29.40 0.82
CA VAL A 598 -2.20 -29.12 0.36
C VAL A 598 -2.98 -30.41 0.16
N ASP A 599 -2.37 -31.45 -0.42
CA ASP A 599 -3.01 -32.76 -0.57
C ASP A 599 -3.29 -33.38 0.80
N LYS A 600 -2.38 -33.26 1.77
CA LYS A 600 -2.61 -33.73 3.14
C LYS A 600 -3.78 -33.00 3.81
N ILE A 601 -3.84 -31.67 3.70
CA ILE A 601 -4.93 -30.87 4.28
C ILE A 601 -6.24 -31.12 3.52
N LYS A 602 -6.20 -31.30 2.19
CA LYS A 602 -7.36 -31.74 1.41
C LYS A 602 -7.85 -33.09 1.90
N GLU A 603 -6.97 -34.05 2.15
CA GLU A 603 -7.33 -35.35 2.73
C GLU A 603 -7.88 -35.21 4.16
N ASP A 604 -7.37 -34.30 4.98
CA ASP A 604 -7.91 -34.03 6.32
C ASP A 604 -9.32 -33.42 6.24
N VAL A 605 -9.55 -32.43 5.36
CA VAL A 605 -10.86 -31.81 5.14
C VAL A 605 -11.84 -32.80 4.50
N LYS A 606 -11.39 -33.62 3.54
CA LYS A 606 -12.16 -34.76 3.03
C LYS A 606 -12.48 -35.74 4.15
N GLY A 607 -11.55 -35.97 5.07
CA GLY A 607 -11.73 -36.79 6.27
C GLY A 607 -12.75 -36.19 7.23
N LEU A 608 -12.85 -34.85 7.34
CA LEU A 608 -13.88 -34.18 8.14
C LEU A 608 -15.27 -34.23 7.48
N ILE A 609 -15.34 -34.05 6.15
CA ILE A 609 -16.60 -34.12 5.39
C ILE A 609 -17.13 -35.57 5.31
N ASN A 610 -16.24 -36.53 5.05
CA ASN A 610 -16.55 -37.97 4.98
C ASN A 610 -16.59 -38.66 6.35
N GLY A 611 -15.99 -38.05 7.37
CA GLY A 611 -15.84 -38.61 8.70
C GLY A 611 -17.16 -38.79 9.43
N VAL A 612 -17.11 -39.63 10.44
CA VAL A 612 -18.20 -39.92 11.39
C VAL A 612 -18.38 -38.72 12.33
N MET A 613 -18.72 -37.54 11.79
CA MET A 613 -19.45 -36.56 12.57
C MET A 613 -20.86 -37.11 12.75
N GLU A 614 -21.14 -37.69 13.92
CA GLU A 614 -22.45 -38.27 14.27
C GLU A 614 -23.58 -37.24 14.31
N VAL A 615 -23.27 -35.94 14.18
CA VAL A 615 -24.23 -34.83 14.25
C VAL A 615 -24.47 -34.22 12.86
N PRO A 616 -25.64 -34.45 12.24
CA PRO A 616 -25.97 -33.96 10.88
C PRO A 616 -25.89 -32.43 10.71
N LEU A 617 -26.22 -31.65 11.73
CA LEU A 617 -26.17 -30.18 11.68
C LEU A 617 -24.73 -29.65 11.53
N ALA A 618 -23.79 -30.18 12.30
CA ALA A 618 -22.40 -29.73 12.25
C ALA A 618 -21.74 -30.05 10.90
N LYS A 619 -22.20 -31.12 10.23
CA LYS A 619 -21.81 -31.46 8.85
C LYS A 619 -22.33 -30.42 7.85
N LEU A 620 -23.58 -29.98 7.98
CA LEU A 620 -24.13 -28.90 7.15
C LEU A 620 -23.46 -27.54 7.42
N GLU A 621 -23.12 -27.23 8.68
CA GLU A 621 -22.38 -26.02 9.04
C GLU A 621 -20.96 -26.02 8.45
N LEU A 622 -20.29 -27.17 8.42
CA LEU A 622 -19.00 -27.33 7.74
C LEU A 622 -19.13 -27.10 6.23
N ILE A 623 -20.12 -27.71 5.58
CA ILE A 623 -20.40 -27.54 4.15
C ILE A 623 -20.70 -26.07 3.83
N ASP A 624 -21.53 -25.41 4.64
CA ASP A 624 -21.85 -23.99 4.47
C ASP A 624 -20.60 -23.12 4.61
N THR A 625 -19.73 -23.44 5.57
CA THR A 625 -18.45 -22.74 5.77
C THR A 625 -17.54 -22.90 4.55
N VAL A 626 -17.35 -24.13 4.06
CA VAL A 626 -16.55 -24.41 2.85
C VAL A 626 -17.08 -23.66 1.63
N GLN A 627 -18.40 -23.56 1.47
CA GLN A 627 -19.02 -22.80 0.39
C GLN A 627 -18.84 -21.29 0.54
N ARG A 628 -19.04 -20.74 1.75
CA ARG A 628 -18.86 -19.30 2.02
C ARG A 628 -17.41 -18.85 1.87
N LEU A 629 -16.44 -19.74 2.12
CA LEU A 629 -15.02 -19.52 1.87
C LEU A 629 -14.63 -19.64 0.37
N GLY A 630 -15.56 -20.02 -0.51
CA GLY A 630 -15.28 -20.20 -1.94
C GLY A 630 -14.47 -21.47 -2.26
N LEU A 631 -14.37 -22.42 -1.33
CA LEU A 631 -13.55 -23.63 -1.44
C LEU A 631 -14.33 -24.85 -1.95
N LYS A 632 -15.63 -24.71 -2.25
CA LYS A 632 -16.53 -25.80 -2.70
C LYS A 632 -15.94 -26.66 -3.82
N TYR A 633 -15.25 -26.04 -4.79
CA TYR A 633 -14.75 -26.71 -5.99
C TYR A 633 -13.68 -27.78 -5.71
N HIS A 634 -13.05 -27.77 -4.54
CA HIS A 634 -12.08 -28.82 -4.15
C HIS A 634 -12.75 -30.07 -3.56
N PHE A 635 -14.03 -29.98 -3.16
CA PHE A 635 -14.72 -30.99 -2.36
C PHE A 635 -16.10 -31.34 -2.90
N GLU A 636 -16.34 -31.16 -4.20
CA GLU A 636 -17.69 -31.31 -4.80
C GLU A 636 -18.27 -32.71 -4.59
N GLU A 637 -17.43 -33.75 -4.74
CA GLU A 637 -17.82 -35.14 -4.56
C GLU A 637 -18.12 -35.47 -3.09
N GLU A 638 -17.29 -34.97 -2.16
CA GLU A 638 -17.48 -35.18 -0.73
C GLU A 638 -18.70 -34.43 -0.20
N ILE A 639 -18.91 -33.18 -0.65
CA ILE A 639 -20.10 -32.39 -0.34
C ILE A 639 -21.34 -33.10 -0.88
N LYS A 640 -21.31 -33.59 -2.12
CA LYS A 640 -22.43 -34.34 -2.72
C LYS A 640 -22.75 -35.60 -1.93
N LYS A 641 -21.75 -36.43 -1.57
CA LYS A 641 -21.97 -37.63 -0.73
C LYS A 641 -22.52 -37.28 0.64
N ALA A 642 -22.00 -36.23 1.27
CA ALA A 642 -22.50 -35.77 2.56
C ALA A 642 -23.96 -35.31 2.48
N LEU A 643 -24.33 -34.59 1.42
CA LEU A 643 -25.70 -34.16 1.17
C LEU A 643 -26.61 -35.34 0.78
N ASP A 644 -26.14 -36.33 0.03
CA ASP A 644 -26.87 -37.58 -0.27
C ASP A 644 -27.23 -38.31 1.03
N VAL A 645 -26.30 -38.38 1.99
CA VAL A 645 -26.59 -38.97 3.31
C VAL A 645 -27.64 -38.16 4.05
N VAL A 646 -27.52 -36.83 4.09
CA VAL A 646 -28.50 -35.95 4.77
C VAL A 646 -29.87 -35.96 4.08
N TYR A 647 -29.91 -36.19 2.77
CA TYR A 647 -31.14 -36.29 1.99
C TYR A 647 -31.85 -37.63 2.21
N ASN A 648 -31.10 -38.74 2.25
CA ASN A 648 -31.64 -40.09 2.39
C ASN A 648 -31.80 -40.55 3.86
N ASP A 649 -31.36 -39.74 4.83
CA ASP A 649 -31.58 -40.01 6.25
C ASP A 649 -33.06 -39.79 6.60
N ASN A 650 -33.74 -40.86 6.99
CA ASN A 650 -35.15 -40.85 7.39
C ASN A 650 -35.36 -40.34 8.83
N ASN A 651 -34.30 -39.92 9.52
CA ASN A 651 -34.36 -39.44 10.90
C ASN A 651 -34.40 -37.90 10.97
N ASP A 652 -35.55 -37.33 10.63
CA ASP A 652 -35.77 -35.87 10.62
C ASP A 652 -35.70 -35.22 12.02
N ALA A 653 -35.73 -36.02 13.10
CA ALA A 653 -35.77 -35.54 14.49
C ALA A 653 -34.66 -34.54 14.88
N TRP A 654 -33.49 -34.60 14.22
CA TRP A 654 -32.37 -33.66 14.47
C TRP A 654 -32.59 -32.26 13.90
N PHE A 655 -33.35 -32.14 12.80
CA PHE A 655 -33.58 -30.88 12.10
C PHE A 655 -34.90 -30.23 12.49
N ASP A 656 -35.83 -31.02 13.02
CA ASP A 656 -37.23 -30.64 13.19
C ASP A 656 -37.50 -29.66 14.34
N GLU A 657 -36.59 -29.58 15.33
CA GLU A 657 -36.76 -28.70 16.49
C GLU A 657 -36.16 -27.29 16.29
N SER A 658 -35.39 -27.06 15.23
CA SER A 658 -34.64 -25.81 15.03
C SER A 658 -34.87 -25.21 13.65
N LEU A 659 -35.50 -24.03 13.62
CA LEU A 659 -35.69 -23.25 12.40
C LEU A 659 -34.37 -23.02 11.64
N TYR A 660 -33.27 -22.81 12.36
CA TYR A 660 -31.95 -22.66 11.76
C TYR A 660 -31.50 -23.93 11.02
N ALA A 661 -31.66 -25.08 11.66
CA ALA A 661 -31.24 -26.37 11.12
C ALA A 661 -32.10 -26.78 9.92
N THR A 662 -33.43 -26.63 10.03
CA THR A 662 -34.36 -26.89 8.91
C THR A 662 -34.05 -25.99 7.71
N ALA A 663 -33.90 -24.68 7.94
CA ALA A 663 -33.63 -23.74 6.85
C ALA A 663 -32.25 -23.95 6.20
N LEU A 664 -31.23 -24.27 7.00
CA LEU A 664 -29.88 -24.56 6.48
C LEU A 664 -29.88 -25.82 5.62
N ARG A 665 -30.55 -26.89 6.08
CA ARG A 665 -30.73 -28.15 5.33
C ARG A 665 -31.47 -27.91 4.03
N PHE A 666 -32.62 -27.24 4.09
CA PHE A 666 -33.43 -26.92 2.92
C PHE A 666 -32.62 -26.14 1.88
N ARG A 667 -31.93 -25.08 2.30
CA ARG A 667 -31.10 -24.25 1.42
C ARG A 667 -30.01 -25.07 0.74
N LEU A 668 -29.19 -25.79 1.52
CA LEU A 668 -28.05 -26.53 0.98
C LEU A 668 -28.48 -27.66 0.05
N LEU A 669 -29.57 -28.37 0.37
CA LEU A 669 -30.08 -29.43 -0.49
C LEU A 669 -30.64 -28.86 -1.81
N ARG A 670 -31.51 -27.85 -1.77
CA ARG A 670 -32.04 -27.25 -3.01
C ARG A 670 -30.98 -26.57 -3.86
N GLN A 671 -30.02 -25.91 -3.23
CA GLN A 671 -28.87 -25.30 -3.92
C GLN A 671 -28.04 -26.34 -4.70
N HIS A 672 -28.06 -27.61 -4.29
CA HIS A 672 -27.37 -28.72 -4.95
C HIS A 672 -28.31 -29.61 -5.80
N GLY A 673 -29.54 -29.15 -6.06
CA GLY A 673 -30.47 -29.80 -6.97
C GLY A 673 -31.29 -30.95 -6.38
N TYR A 674 -31.30 -31.11 -5.05
CA TYR A 674 -32.18 -32.07 -4.40
C TYR A 674 -33.61 -31.54 -4.30
N ASP A 675 -34.56 -32.44 -4.54
CA ASP A 675 -35.99 -32.13 -4.41
C ASP A 675 -36.40 -32.23 -2.94
N VAL A 676 -36.38 -31.10 -2.24
CA VAL A 676 -36.84 -30.98 -0.85
C VAL A 676 -38.15 -30.21 -0.85
N PRO A 677 -39.28 -30.79 -0.42
CA PRO A 677 -40.57 -30.12 -0.42
C PRO A 677 -40.63 -28.96 0.60
N GLN A 678 -41.48 -27.97 0.33
CA GLN A 678 -41.69 -26.80 1.21
C GLN A 678 -42.39 -27.14 2.54
N ASP A 679 -43.04 -28.30 2.64
CA ASP A 679 -43.81 -28.76 3.80
C ASP A 679 -42.95 -28.99 5.06
N VAL A 680 -41.62 -29.10 4.91
CA VAL A 680 -40.65 -29.12 6.01
C VAL A 680 -40.78 -27.92 6.95
N PHE A 681 -41.37 -26.82 6.46
CA PHE A 681 -41.63 -25.63 7.25
C PHE A 681 -43.01 -25.58 7.93
N GLU A 682 -43.97 -26.46 7.61
CA GLU A 682 -45.35 -26.42 8.14
C GLU A 682 -45.41 -26.42 9.67
N ARG A 683 -44.50 -27.13 10.34
CA ARG A 683 -44.42 -27.17 11.80
C ARG A 683 -44.08 -25.83 12.46
N PHE A 684 -43.44 -24.93 11.71
CA PHE A 684 -43.14 -23.58 12.14
C PHE A 684 -44.30 -22.61 11.87
N MET A 685 -45.37 -23.08 11.23
CA MET A 685 -46.58 -22.32 10.91
C MET A 685 -47.70 -22.56 11.94
N ASP A 686 -48.59 -21.59 12.07
CA ASP A 686 -49.82 -21.67 12.84
C ASP A 686 -50.98 -22.25 12.00
N ASP A 687 -52.14 -22.45 12.64
CA ASP A 687 -53.33 -23.02 12.00
C ASP A 687 -53.90 -22.14 10.86
N ASN A 688 -53.43 -20.89 10.73
CA ASN A 688 -53.81 -19.96 9.67
C ASN A 688 -52.86 -20.00 8.48
N GLY A 689 -51.82 -20.86 8.51
CA GLY A 689 -50.81 -20.94 7.46
C GLY A 689 -49.83 -19.76 7.47
N SER A 690 -49.55 -19.15 8.63
CA SER A 690 -48.51 -18.12 8.83
C SER A 690 -47.43 -18.60 9.79
N PHE A 691 -46.18 -18.17 9.65
CA PHE A 691 -45.11 -18.55 10.58
C PHE A 691 -45.37 -18.01 11.99
N LYS A 692 -45.16 -18.86 13.00
CA LYS A 692 -45.42 -18.57 14.42
C LYS A 692 -44.63 -17.34 14.88
N ALA A 693 -45.31 -16.36 15.45
CA ALA A 693 -44.69 -15.13 15.98
C ALA A 693 -43.58 -15.39 17.03
N GLY A 694 -43.64 -16.53 17.74
CA GLY A 694 -42.61 -16.95 18.70
C GLY A 694 -41.22 -17.24 18.10
N LEU A 695 -41.11 -17.35 16.78
CA LEU A 695 -39.84 -17.59 16.07
C LEU A 695 -38.93 -16.35 16.04
N ARG A 696 -39.43 -15.17 16.45
CA ARG A 696 -38.66 -13.93 16.57
C ARG A 696 -37.43 -14.06 17.49
N GLY A 697 -37.45 -15.01 18.44
CA GLY A 697 -36.35 -15.23 19.39
C GLY A 697 -35.04 -15.77 18.79
N SER A 698 -35.03 -16.23 17.53
CA SER A 698 -33.84 -16.79 16.88
C SER A 698 -33.45 -16.02 15.62
N VAL A 699 -32.62 -14.99 15.77
CA VAL A 699 -32.11 -14.18 14.65
C VAL A 699 -31.31 -15.04 13.65
N LYS A 700 -30.53 -16.02 14.15
CA LYS A 700 -29.79 -16.99 13.32
C LYS A 700 -30.75 -17.87 12.50
N GLY A 701 -31.88 -18.26 13.09
CA GLY A 701 -32.96 -18.99 12.39
C GLY A 701 -33.65 -18.15 11.33
N LEU A 702 -34.01 -16.90 11.66
CA LEU A 702 -34.64 -15.96 10.71
C LEU A 702 -33.74 -15.65 9.52
N LEU A 703 -32.43 -15.45 9.75
CA LEU A 703 -31.47 -15.20 8.68
C LEU A 703 -31.36 -16.42 7.74
N SER A 704 -31.28 -17.62 8.31
CA SER A 704 -31.22 -18.87 7.53
C SER A 704 -32.51 -19.11 6.75
N LEU A 705 -33.68 -18.83 7.35
CA LEU A 705 -34.99 -18.91 6.69
C LEU A 705 -35.10 -17.91 5.54
N TYR A 706 -34.64 -16.69 5.75
CA TYR A 706 -34.55 -15.67 4.70
C TYR A 706 -33.66 -16.14 3.54
N GLU A 707 -32.47 -16.66 3.82
CA GLU A 707 -31.55 -17.21 2.80
C GLU A 707 -32.16 -18.40 2.06
N ALA A 708 -32.84 -19.31 2.78
CA ALA A 708 -33.51 -20.47 2.22
C ALA A 708 -34.65 -20.09 1.27
N SER A 709 -35.37 -19.00 1.57
CA SER A 709 -36.54 -18.58 0.80
C SER A 709 -36.25 -18.21 -0.66
N PHE A 710 -34.99 -17.93 -1.00
CA PHE A 710 -34.57 -17.64 -2.37
C PHE A 710 -34.44 -18.89 -3.25
N PHE A 711 -34.60 -20.08 -2.68
CA PHE A 711 -34.58 -21.35 -3.39
C PHE A 711 -35.99 -21.93 -3.61
N GLY A 712 -37.02 -21.08 -3.54
CA GLY A 712 -38.41 -21.43 -3.85
C GLY A 712 -38.68 -21.61 -5.35
N PHE A 713 -39.61 -22.49 -5.69
CA PHE A 713 -40.18 -22.64 -7.03
C PHE A 713 -41.50 -21.87 -7.17
N GLU A 714 -41.89 -21.60 -8.41
CA GLU A 714 -43.18 -20.96 -8.68
C GLU A 714 -44.34 -21.83 -8.15
N GLY A 715 -45.23 -21.24 -7.34
CA GLY A 715 -46.37 -21.92 -6.73
C GLY A 715 -46.13 -22.42 -5.29
N GLU A 716 -44.95 -22.18 -4.71
CA GLU A 716 -44.64 -22.57 -3.33
C GLU A 716 -45.03 -21.51 -2.29
N SER A 717 -46.30 -21.51 -1.91
CA SER A 717 -46.89 -20.51 -1.00
C SER A 717 -46.23 -20.44 0.38
N ILE A 718 -45.69 -21.56 0.91
CA ILE A 718 -45.00 -21.57 2.22
C ILE A 718 -43.66 -20.84 2.12
N ILE A 719 -42.97 -20.94 0.97
CA ILE A 719 -41.69 -20.26 0.76
C ILE A 719 -41.88 -18.76 0.50
N ASP A 720 -42.93 -18.39 -0.22
CA ASP A 720 -43.34 -16.99 -0.41
C ASP A 720 -43.72 -16.33 0.92
N GLU A 721 -44.44 -17.06 1.78
CA GLU A 721 -44.70 -16.64 3.15
C GLU A 721 -43.38 -16.49 3.91
N ALA A 722 -42.52 -17.51 3.89
CA ALA A 722 -41.27 -17.54 4.66
C ALA A 722 -40.38 -16.33 4.33
N LYS A 723 -40.32 -15.96 3.04
CA LYS A 723 -39.63 -14.75 2.56
C LYS A 723 -40.24 -13.49 3.18
N THR A 724 -41.56 -13.37 3.14
CA THR A 724 -42.31 -12.21 3.66
C THR A 724 -42.14 -12.09 5.17
N PHE A 725 -42.34 -13.18 5.90
CA PHE A 725 -42.21 -13.28 7.34
C PHE A 725 -40.79 -12.96 7.80
N ALA A 726 -39.78 -13.65 7.25
CA ALA A 726 -38.39 -13.44 7.64
C ALA A 726 -37.91 -12.01 7.33
N THR A 727 -38.29 -11.45 6.18
CA THR A 727 -37.98 -10.05 5.82
C THR A 727 -38.57 -9.07 6.83
N SER A 728 -39.84 -9.26 7.21
CA SER A 728 -40.54 -8.40 8.16
C SER A 728 -39.89 -8.47 9.55
N GLN A 729 -39.69 -9.68 10.07
CA GLN A 729 -39.10 -9.88 11.39
C GLN A 729 -37.64 -9.39 11.47
N LEU A 730 -36.83 -9.60 10.42
CA LEU A 730 -35.45 -9.11 10.38
C LEU A 730 -35.38 -7.57 10.34
N LYS A 731 -36.34 -6.90 9.71
CA LYS A 731 -36.45 -5.43 9.73
C LYS A 731 -36.81 -4.92 11.13
N ASP A 732 -37.75 -5.57 11.80
CA ASP A 732 -38.24 -5.16 13.13
C ASP A 732 -37.20 -5.40 14.24
N VAL A 733 -36.42 -6.48 14.15
CA VAL A 733 -35.43 -6.86 15.17
C VAL A 733 -34.14 -6.00 15.11
N ARG A 734 -33.98 -5.15 14.08
CA ARG A 734 -32.78 -4.33 13.83
C ARG A 734 -32.40 -3.40 15.00
N GLY A 735 -33.38 -2.96 15.80
CA GLY A 735 -33.16 -2.11 16.98
C GLY A 735 -32.83 -2.85 18.28
N ASP A 736 -33.12 -4.16 18.34
CA ASP A 736 -33.10 -4.97 19.57
C ASP A 736 -31.88 -5.93 19.66
N ILE A 737 -30.94 -5.85 18.70
CA ILE A 737 -29.79 -6.76 18.57
C ILE A 737 -28.46 -6.03 18.60
N SER A 738 -27.36 -6.78 18.82
CA SER A 738 -26.02 -6.21 18.85
C SER A 738 -25.65 -5.53 17.52
N PRO A 739 -24.82 -4.46 17.52
CA PRO A 739 -24.45 -3.73 16.31
C PRO A 739 -23.84 -4.60 15.20
N SER A 740 -23.06 -5.62 15.57
CA SER A 740 -22.44 -6.55 14.62
C SER A 740 -23.48 -7.46 13.94
N LEU A 741 -24.49 -7.91 14.69
CA LEU A 741 -25.58 -8.70 14.16
C LEU A 741 -26.55 -7.84 13.34
N ALA A 742 -26.83 -6.61 13.79
CA ALA A 742 -27.60 -5.62 13.04
C ALA A 742 -26.97 -5.30 11.68
N LYS A 743 -25.64 -5.23 11.61
CA LYS A 743 -24.89 -5.06 10.35
C LYS A 743 -25.05 -6.29 9.44
N LYS A 744 -24.93 -7.50 9.98
CA LYS A 744 -25.15 -8.75 9.21
C LYS A 744 -26.58 -8.84 8.67
N VAL A 745 -27.57 -8.46 9.47
CA VAL A 745 -28.99 -8.43 9.07
C VAL A 745 -29.22 -7.36 8.01
N SER A 746 -28.69 -6.15 8.18
CA SER A 746 -28.78 -5.07 7.18
C SER A 746 -28.18 -5.51 5.85
N HIS A 747 -26.96 -6.04 5.89
CA HIS A 747 -26.27 -6.54 4.71
C HIS A 747 -27.00 -7.73 4.04
N ALA A 748 -27.71 -8.57 4.80
CA ALA A 748 -28.57 -9.64 4.24
C ALA A 748 -29.80 -9.11 3.54
N LEU A 749 -30.45 -8.09 4.11
CA LEU A 749 -31.63 -7.47 3.51
C LEU A 749 -31.29 -6.61 2.29
N ASP A 750 -30.12 -5.96 2.31
CA ASP A 750 -29.64 -5.12 1.20
C ASP A 750 -29.09 -5.97 0.05
N MET A 751 -28.35 -7.03 0.37
CA MET A 751 -27.71 -7.96 -0.58
C MET A 751 -27.97 -9.41 -0.15
N PRO A 752 -29.06 -10.03 -0.62
CA PRO A 752 -29.37 -11.44 -0.40
C PRO A 752 -28.23 -12.38 -0.81
N LEU A 753 -28.01 -13.48 -0.06
CA LEU A 753 -26.87 -14.40 -0.27
C LEU A 753 -26.74 -14.92 -1.72
N HIS A 754 -27.85 -15.24 -2.39
CA HIS A 754 -27.85 -15.70 -3.79
C HIS A 754 -27.47 -14.61 -4.82
N TRP A 755 -27.43 -13.34 -4.42
CA TRP A 755 -26.92 -12.20 -5.20
C TRP A 755 -25.49 -11.80 -4.80
N ARG A 756 -24.94 -12.40 -3.74
CA ARG A 756 -23.58 -12.07 -3.28
C ARG A 756 -22.54 -12.78 -4.13
N LEU A 757 -21.65 -11.99 -4.70
CA LEU A 757 -20.31 -12.45 -5.07
C LEU A 757 -19.45 -12.41 -3.80
N THR A 758 -19.14 -13.58 -3.22
CA THR A 758 -18.38 -13.72 -1.96
C THR A 758 -16.92 -13.23 -2.01
N ARG A 759 -16.52 -12.48 -3.05
CA ARG A 759 -15.13 -12.00 -3.17
C ARG A 759 -14.94 -10.51 -3.48
N VAL A 760 -15.97 -9.72 -3.82
CA VAL A 760 -15.76 -8.31 -4.22
C VAL A 760 -16.99 -7.45 -3.94
N GLU A 761 -17.08 -6.84 -2.77
CA GLU A 761 -17.59 -5.46 -2.70
C GLU A 761 -16.48 -4.60 -3.31
N ALA A 762 -16.74 -3.92 -4.43
CA ALA A 762 -15.72 -3.29 -5.25
C ALA A 762 -15.09 -2.07 -4.56
N ARG A 763 -14.11 -2.33 -3.69
CA ARG A 763 -13.33 -1.34 -2.93
C ARG A 763 -12.91 -0.15 -3.81
N TRP A 764 -12.49 -0.41 -5.05
CA TRP A 764 -12.08 0.62 -6.02
C TRP A 764 -13.18 1.66 -6.36
N TRP A 765 -14.45 1.28 -6.47
CA TRP A 765 -15.56 2.20 -6.81
C TRP A 765 -15.80 3.20 -5.68
N VAL A 766 -15.70 2.71 -4.44
CA VAL A 766 -15.81 3.48 -3.20
C VAL A 766 -14.55 4.31 -2.94
N ASP A 767 -13.37 3.75 -3.20
CA ASP A 767 -12.07 4.41 -2.98
C ASP A 767 -11.88 5.60 -3.93
N LEU A 768 -12.41 5.53 -5.15
CA LEU A 768 -12.42 6.65 -6.10
C LEU A 768 -13.48 7.72 -5.76
N GLY A 769 -14.37 7.46 -4.79
CA GLY A 769 -15.44 8.37 -4.39
C GLY A 769 -16.53 8.56 -5.45
N LEU A 770 -16.61 7.67 -6.44
CA LEU A 770 -17.62 7.70 -7.50
C LEU A 770 -19.02 7.37 -6.94
N ASP A 771 -19.07 6.55 -5.90
CA ASP A 771 -20.28 6.21 -5.12
C ASP A 771 -20.90 7.43 -4.41
N LYS A 772 -20.12 8.48 -4.16
CA LYS A 772 -20.56 9.70 -3.46
C LYS A 772 -20.98 10.82 -4.40
N MET A 773 -20.85 10.64 -5.72
CA MET A 773 -21.23 11.64 -6.70
C MET A 773 -22.74 11.60 -6.93
N SER A 774 -23.47 12.57 -6.37
CA SER A 774 -24.94 12.59 -6.43
C SER A 774 -25.54 12.68 -7.83
N PHE A 775 -24.74 13.05 -8.83
CA PHE A 775 -25.14 13.11 -10.24
C PHE A 775 -24.87 11.80 -11.01
N ALA A 776 -23.99 10.94 -10.51
CA ALA A 776 -23.60 9.72 -11.19
C ALA A 776 -24.53 8.56 -10.80
N ARG A 777 -24.92 7.75 -11.79
CA ARG A 777 -25.74 6.56 -11.56
C ARG A 777 -24.91 5.45 -10.90
N ASP A 778 -25.34 4.95 -9.73
CA ASP A 778 -24.76 3.74 -9.14
C ASP A 778 -25.35 2.49 -9.82
N ARG A 779 -24.62 1.99 -10.82
CA ARG A 779 -25.02 0.89 -11.71
C ARG A 779 -23.93 -0.16 -11.84
N LEU A 780 -23.04 -0.24 -10.84
CA LEU A 780 -21.85 -1.07 -10.91
C LEU A 780 -22.16 -2.56 -11.19
N MET A 781 -23.25 -3.08 -10.63
CA MET A 781 -23.68 -4.47 -10.86
C MET A 781 -24.22 -4.68 -12.26
N GLU A 782 -24.97 -3.72 -12.79
CA GLU A 782 -25.44 -3.75 -14.18
C GLU A 782 -24.28 -3.66 -15.17
N HIS A 783 -23.27 -2.84 -14.88
CA HIS A 783 -22.05 -2.76 -15.69
C HIS A 783 -21.29 -4.09 -15.70
N TYR A 784 -21.17 -4.75 -14.54
CA TYR A 784 -20.57 -6.08 -14.47
C TYR A 784 -21.39 -7.13 -15.22
N LEU A 785 -22.72 -7.08 -15.13
CA LEU A 785 -23.61 -7.95 -15.88
C LEU A 785 -23.44 -7.77 -17.40
N TRP A 786 -23.30 -6.55 -17.88
CA TRP A 786 -23.01 -6.26 -19.29
C TRP A 786 -21.67 -6.85 -19.72
N CYS A 787 -20.62 -6.69 -18.92
CA CYS A 787 -19.31 -7.29 -19.18
C CYS A 787 -19.37 -8.82 -19.23
N ASN A 788 -20.18 -9.43 -18.36
CA ASN A 788 -20.42 -10.86 -18.37
C ASN A 788 -21.17 -11.33 -19.63
N GLY A 789 -22.05 -10.49 -20.18
CA GLY A 789 -22.70 -10.73 -21.47
C GLY A 789 -21.74 -10.61 -22.66
N MET A 790 -20.69 -9.79 -22.56
CA MET A 790 -19.65 -9.67 -23.59
C MET A 790 -18.73 -10.89 -23.63
N VAL A 791 -18.25 -11.31 -22.45
CA VAL A 791 -17.33 -12.46 -22.30
C VAL A 791 -17.67 -13.19 -21.01
N SER A 792 -18.38 -14.31 -21.14
CA SER A 792 -18.91 -15.08 -20.01
C SER A 792 -17.93 -16.13 -19.48
N GLU A 793 -16.87 -16.44 -20.23
CA GLU A 793 -16.01 -17.57 -19.92
C GLU A 793 -15.15 -17.31 -18.66
N PRO A 794 -15.03 -18.28 -17.74
CA PRO A 794 -14.41 -18.06 -16.44
C PRO A 794 -12.97 -17.54 -16.50
N GLN A 795 -12.18 -17.95 -17.50
CA GLN A 795 -10.78 -17.54 -17.67
C GLN A 795 -10.60 -16.03 -17.91
N TYR A 796 -11.66 -15.32 -18.30
CA TYR A 796 -11.63 -13.87 -18.56
C TYR A 796 -12.15 -13.05 -17.37
N GLY A 797 -11.99 -13.54 -16.14
CA GLY A 797 -12.40 -12.81 -14.93
C GLY A 797 -11.76 -11.42 -14.80
N ALA A 798 -10.45 -11.31 -15.08
CA ALA A 798 -9.74 -10.03 -15.07
C ALA A 798 -10.25 -9.05 -16.15
N PHE A 799 -10.66 -9.57 -17.32
CA PHE A 799 -11.32 -8.77 -18.35
C PHE A 799 -12.64 -8.20 -17.82
N ARG A 800 -13.50 -9.03 -17.21
CA ARG A 800 -14.80 -8.56 -16.71
C ARG A 800 -14.63 -7.48 -15.65
N GLU A 801 -13.68 -7.63 -14.74
CA GLU A 801 -13.37 -6.60 -13.75
C GLU A 801 -12.96 -5.27 -14.41
N MET A 802 -12.03 -5.33 -15.37
CA MET A 802 -11.49 -4.13 -16.01
C MET A 802 -12.49 -3.47 -16.95
N ALA A 803 -13.25 -4.25 -17.70
CA ALA A 803 -14.33 -3.76 -18.55
C ALA A 803 -15.43 -3.09 -17.70
N THR A 804 -15.70 -3.63 -16.50
CA THR A 804 -16.67 -3.01 -15.56
C THR A 804 -16.19 -1.63 -15.13
N LYS A 805 -14.89 -1.47 -14.81
CA LYS A 805 -14.29 -0.16 -14.50
C LYS A 805 -14.50 0.84 -15.64
N ILE A 806 -14.23 0.42 -16.88
CA ILE A 806 -14.37 1.27 -18.06
C ILE A 806 -15.83 1.66 -18.30
N ILE A 807 -16.77 0.71 -18.25
CA ILE A 807 -18.21 1.03 -18.41
C ILE A 807 -18.68 2.01 -17.36
N SER A 808 -18.30 1.78 -16.09
CA SER A 808 -18.68 2.70 -15.02
C SER A 808 -18.17 4.13 -15.29
N LEU A 809 -16.92 4.27 -15.73
CA LEU A 809 -16.36 5.57 -16.10
C LEU A 809 -17.08 6.19 -17.31
N ILE A 810 -17.36 5.41 -18.35
CA ILE A 810 -18.13 5.87 -19.53
C ILE A 810 -19.47 6.46 -19.07
N THR A 811 -20.23 5.72 -18.26
CA THR A 811 -21.55 6.18 -17.80
C THR A 811 -21.48 7.39 -16.88
N THR A 812 -20.45 7.49 -16.02
CA THR A 812 -20.24 8.69 -15.20
C THR A 812 -19.85 9.90 -16.04
N ILE A 813 -19.04 9.71 -17.09
CA ILE A 813 -18.69 10.79 -18.03
C ILE A 813 -19.92 11.20 -18.83
N ASP A 814 -20.71 10.27 -19.34
CA ASP A 814 -22.00 10.53 -19.99
C ASP A 814 -22.90 11.40 -19.09
N ASP A 815 -23.03 11.06 -17.80
CA ASP A 815 -23.77 11.87 -16.81
C ASP A 815 -23.18 13.29 -16.62
N ILE A 816 -21.86 13.45 -16.78
CA ILE A 816 -21.22 14.78 -16.77
C ILE A 816 -21.70 15.63 -17.94
N TYR A 817 -21.77 15.07 -19.15
CA TYR A 817 -22.19 15.82 -20.34
C TYR A 817 -23.72 16.04 -20.39
N ASP A 818 -24.51 15.09 -19.91
CA ASP A 818 -25.97 15.14 -20.01
C ASP A 818 -26.64 15.91 -18.85
N VAL A 819 -26.06 15.86 -17.64
CA VAL A 819 -26.75 16.28 -16.42
C VAL A 819 -25.96 17.29 -15.58
N TYR A 820 -24.66 17.09 -15.41
CA TYR A 820 -23.90 17.80 -14.37
C TYR A 820 -23.11 19.02 -14.86
N GLY A 821 -22.31 18.87 -15.91
CA GLY A 821 -21.35 19.87 -16.34
C GLY A 821 -21.97 21.02 -17.15
N PHE A 822 -21.49 22.24 -16.93
CA PHE A 822 -21.80 23.36 -17.83
C PHE A 822 -20.99 23.27 -19.12
N MET A 823 -21.51 23.86 -20.22
CA MET A 823 -20.84 23.81 -21.54
C MET A 823 -19.36 24.18 -21.49
N GLU A 824 -19.00 25.25 -20.79
CA GLU A 824 -17.61 25.71 -20.64
C GLU A 824 -16.73 24.69 -19.90
N GLU A 825 -17.30 23.97 -18.93
CA GLU A 825 -16.60 22.96 -18.13
C GLU A 825 -16.38 21.67 -18.92
N VAL A 826 -17.38 21.23 -19.67
CA VAL A 826 -17.28 20.03 -20.52
C VAL A 826 -16.41 20.28 -21.76
N GLU A 827 -16.37 21.51 -22.28
CA GLU A 827 -15.38 21.93 -23.29
C GLU A 827 -13.96 21.83 -22.73
N LEU A 828 -13.73 22.37 -21.53
CA LEU A 828 -12.44 22.31 -20.86
C LEU A 828 -12.03 20.86 -20.53
N PHE A 829 -12.95 20.05 -20.02
CA PHE A 829 -12.75 18.62 -19.76
C PHE A 829 -12.38 17.86 -21.04
N THR A 830 -13.11 18.09 -22.14
CA THR A 830 -12.79 17.51 -23.46
C THR A 830 -11.38 17.89 -23.90
N ALA A 831 -10.98 19.16 -23.71
CA ALA A 831 -9.68 19.66 -24.10
C ALA A 831 -8.51 19.09 -23.28
N TYR A 832 -8.76 18.68 -22.02
CA TYR A 832 -7.78 17.95 -21.20
C TYR A 832 -7.58 16.52 -21.69
N ILE A 833 -8.67 15.83 -22.01
CA ILE A 833 -8.64 14.46 -22.53
C ILE A 833 -7.97 14.41 -23.91
N ASP A 834 -8.29 15.37 -24.78
CA ASP A 834 -7.70 15.48 -26.12
C ASP A 834 -6.17 15.70 -26.09
N ARG A 835 -5.68 16.42 -25.09
CA ARG A 835 -4.25 16.66 -24.86
C ARG A 835 -3.58 15.56 -24.05
N TRP A 836 -4.35 14.69 -23.40
CA TRP A 836 -3.89 13.65 -22.48
C TRP A 836 -2.87 14.16 -21.45
N ASN A 837 -3.10 15.35 -20.89
CA ASN A 837 -2.18 16.02 -19.97
C ASN A 837 -2.94 16.54 -18.74
N ILE A 838 -2.45 16.24 -17.53
CA ILE A 838 -3.10 16.61 -16.25
C ILE A 838 -2.35 17.70 -15.46
N SER A 839 -1.34 18.35 -16.04
CA SER A 839 -0.46 19.30 -15.32
C SER A 839 -1.17 20.57 -14.80
N GLU A 840 -2.30 20.97 -15.40
CA GLU A 840 -3.07 22.16 -15.02
C GLU A 840 -4.49 21.84 -14.51
N ILE A 841 -4.73 20.60 -14.09
CA ILE A 841 -6.06 20.07 -13.77
C ILE A 841 -6.82 20.84 -12.69
N ASP A 842 -6.14 21.67 -11.90
CA ASP A 842 -6.73 22.53 -10.85
C ASP A 842 -7.71 23.59 -11.38
N LYS A 843 -7.76 23.79 -12.71
CA LYS A 843 -8.79 24.62 -13.37
C LYS A 843 -10.16 23.95 -13.44
N LEU A 844 -10.25 22.63 -13.24
CA LEU A 844 -11.51 21.88 -13.25
C LEU A 844 -12.15 21.84 -11.85
N LEU A 845 -13.48 21.80 -11.80
CA LEU A 845 -14.21 21.52 -10.56
C LEU A 845 -13.81 20.17 -9.97
N LEU A 846 -13.83 20.08 -8.64
CA LEU A 846 -13.39 18.89 -7.88
C LEU A 846 -13.96 17.57 -8.42
N ASN A 847 -15.27 17.51 -8.70
CA ASN A 847 -15.91 16.27 -9.18
C ASN A 847 -15.48 15.89 -10.60
N ILE A 848 -15.43 16.85 -11.53
CA ILE A 848 -14.99 16.63 -12.91
C ILE A 848 -13.51 16.21 -12.93
N ARG A 849 -12.70 16.85 -12.09
CA ARG A 849 -11.30 16.49 -11.86
C ARG A 849 -11.13 15.08 -11.31
N THR A 850 -11.95 14.66 -10.34
CA THR A 850 -11.93 13.30 -9.79
C THR A 850 -12.24 12.26 -10.87
N VAL A 851 -13.25 12.50 -11.72
CA VAL A 851 -13.59 11.59 -12.83
C VAL A 851 -12.48 11.57 -13.89
N LEU A 852 -11.87 12.71 -14.23
CA LEU A 852 -10.73 12.77 -15.14
C LEU A 852 -9.56 11.91 -14.63
N LEU A 853 -9.23 12.03 -13.34
CA LEU A 853 -8.13 11.28 -12.73
C LEU A 853 -8.46 9.79 -12.62
N ALA A 854 -9.70 9.43 -12.27
CA ALA A 854 -10.16 8.04 -12.27
C ALA A 854 -10.05 7.39 -13.66
N MET A 855 -10.45 8.12 -14.71
CA MET A 855 -10.30 7.69 -16.11
C MET A 855 -8.84 7.53 -16.52
N TYR A 856 -8.01 8.53 -16.19
CA TYR A 856 -6.59 8.54 -16.51
C TYR A 856 -5.84 7.40 -15.81
N ASN A 857 -6.07 7.21 -14.50
CA ASN A 857 -5.46 6.14 -13.70
C ASN A 857 -5.89 4.75 -14.18
N THR A 858 -7.18 4.56 -14.46
CA THR A 858 -7.69 3.28 -14.99
C THR A 858 -7.07 2.98 -16.36
N SER A 859 -7.00 3.97 -17.24
CA SER A 859 -6.38 3.80 -18.57
C SER A 859 -4.89 3.48 -18.46
N ASN A 860 -4.17 4.14 -17.57
CA ASN A 860 -2.75 3.86 -17.30
C ASN A 860 -2.52 2.49 -16.67
N GLN A 861 -3.42 2.03 -15.79
CA GLN A 861 -3.37 0.69 -15.23
C GLN A 861 -3.47 -0.37 -16.34
N ILE A 862 -4.39 -0.19 -17.28
CA ILE A 862 -4.56 -1.09 -18.44
C ILE A 862 -3.33 -1.01 -19.34
N GLY A 863 -2.84 0.20 -19.63
CA GLY A 863 -1.64 0.40 -20.43
C GLY A 863 -0.41 -0.26 -19.84
N TYR A 864 -0.19 -0.10 -18.52
CA TYR A 864 0.90 -0.73 -17.79
C TYR A 864 0.79 -2.25 -17.82
N TRP A 865 -0.38 -2.82 -17.51
CA TRP A 865 -0.59 -4.26 -17.55
C TRP A 865 -0.32 -4.84 -18.95
N THR A 866 -0.82 -4.17 -19.99
CA THR A 866 -0.60 -4.61 -21.38
C THR A 866 0.87 -4.52 -21.78
N LEU A 867 1.56 -3.45 -21.36
CA LEU A 867 2.98 -3.29 -21.60
C LEU A 867 3.79 -4.37 -20.86
N LYS A 868 3.46 -4.66 -19.60
CA LYS A 868 4.16 -5.64 -18.76
C LYS A 868 3.99 -7.07 -19.27
N GLU A 869 2.75 -7.48 -19.54
CA GLU A 869 2.45 -8.88 -19.90
C GLU A 869 2.71 -9.15 -21.39
N ARG A 870 2.68 -8.12 -22.25
CA ARG A 870 2.63 -8.29 -23.71
C ARG A 870 3.56 -7.37 -24.50
N GLY A 871 4.33 -6.50 -23.83
CA GLY A 871 5.35 -5.66 -24.46
C GLY A 871 4.82 -4.51 -25.32
N PHE A 872 3.52 -4.19 -25.26
CA PHE A 872 2.89 -3.21 -26.16
C PHE A 872 2.24 -2.05 -25.40
N ASN A 873 2.55 -0.81 -25.79
CA ASN A 873 1.97 0.40 -25.20
C ASN A 873 0.67 0.77 -25.93
N ILE A 874 -0.45 0.74 -25.21
CA ILE A 874 -1.78 1.02 -25.79
C ILE A 874 -2.34 2.39 -25.41
N ILE A 875 -1.62 3.16 -24.59
CA ILE A 875 -2.06 4.49 -24.12
C ILE A 875 -2.35 5.47 -25.27
N PRO A 876 -1.54 5.54 -26.35
CA PRO A 876 -1.84 6.45 -27.47
C PRO A 876 -3.19 6.15 -28.14
N TYR A 877 -3.58 4.88 -28.19
CA TYR A 877 -4.85 4.46 -28.77
C TYR A 877 -6.02 4.68 -27.79
N LEU A 878 -5.85 4.28 -26.52
CA LEU A 878 -6.88 4.50 -25.48
C LEU A 878 -7.19 6.00 -25.29
N SER A 879 -6.15 6.83 -25.22
CA SER A 879 -6.30 8.28 -25.09
C SER A 879 -7.07 8.90 -26.25
N LYS A 880 -6.73 8.51 -27.49
CA LYS A 880 -7.47 8.92 -28.69
C LYS A 880 -8.94 8.48 -28.63
N MET A 881 -9.23 7.25 -28.22
CA MET A 881 -10.62 6.76 -28.15
C MET A 881 -11.45 7.46 -27.07
N TRP A 882 -10.85 7.76 -25.91
CA TRP A 882 -11.48 8.61 -24.90
C TRP A 882 -11.76 10.01 -25.43
N ALA A 883 -10.81 10.60 -26.16
CA ALA A 883 -10.98 11.91 -26.78
C ALA A 883 -12.08 11.91 -27.84
N ASP A 884 -12.12 10.90 -28.71
CA ASP A 884 -13.16 10.73 -29.73
C ASP A 884 -14.55 10.57 -29.09
N LEU A 885 -14.65 9.80 -27.99
CA LEU A 885 -15.89 9.64 -27.22
C LEU A 885 -16.35 10.96 -26.59
N CYS A 886 -15.45 11.67 -25.91
CA CYS A 886 -15.77 12.95 -25.25
C CYS A 886 -16.15 14.04 -26.27
N LYS A 887 -15.53 14.06 -27.46
CA LYS A 887 -15.94 14.94 -28.56
C LYS A 887 -17.34 14.61 -29.08
N ALA A 888 -17.69 13.32 -29.14
CA ALA A 888 -19.03 12.89 -29.54
C ALA A 888 -20.09 13.30 -28.50
N TYR A 889 -19.79 13.16 -27.20
CA TYR A 889 -20.65 13.68 -26.13
C TYR A 889 -20.77 15.20 -26.16
N LEU A 890 -19.66 15.92 -26.36
CA LEU A 890 -19.68 17.38 -26.48
C LEU A 890 -20.56 17.84 -27.64
N LYS A 891 -20.58 17.11 -28.76
CA LYS A 891 -21.46 17.40 -29.90
C LYS A 891 -22.94 17.23 -29.53
N GLU A 892 -23.29 16.18 -28.80
CA GLU A 892 -24.65 15.94 -28.30
C GLU A 892 -25.10 16.97 -27.26
N ALA A 893 -24.23 17.34 -26.33
CA ALA A 893 -24.48 18.43 -25.39
C ALA A 893 -24.69 19.77 -26.13
N GLY A 894 -23.84 20.09 -27.11
CA GLY A 894 -23.97 21.31 -27.91
C GLY A 894 -25.26 21.35 -28.74
N TRP A 895 -25.69 20.20 -29.26
CA TRP A 895 -26.99 20.04 -29.90
C TRP A 895 -28.16 20.33 -28.97
N PHE A 896 -28.14 19.77 -27.77
CA PHE A 896 -29.16 19.95 -26.75
C PHE A 896 -29.23 21.41 -26.28
N HIS A 897 -28.11 21.98 -25.82
CA HIS A 897 -28.03 23.36 -25.32
C HIS A 897 -28.28 24.40 -26.43
N GLY A 898 -27.88 24.11 -27.66
CA GLY A 898 -28.11 24.97 -28.82
C GLY A 898 -29.51 24.86 -29.43
N GLY A 899 -30.34 23.89 -28.98
CA GLY A 899 -31.67 23.63 -29.54
C GLY A 899 -31.66 23.18 -31.01
N TYR A 900 -30.52 22.66 -31.49
CA TYR A 900 -30.39 22.15 -32.86
C TYR A 900 -31.12 20.81 -33.00
N LYS A 901 -31.84 20.63 -34.12
CA LYS A 901 -32.50 19.37 -34.44
C LYS A 901 -31.74 18.70 -35.58
N GLN A 902 -31.18 17.54 -35.29
CA GLN A 902 -30.32 16.77 -36.16
C GLN A 902 -31.16 16.06 -37.21
N THR A 903 -30.57 15.83 -38.38
CA THR A 903 -31.08 14.79 -39.27
C THR A 903 -30.77 13.40 -38.70
N LEU A 904 -31.49 12.37 -39.16
CA LEU A 904 -31.21 10.99 -38.74
C LEU A 904 -29.77 10.57 -39.07
N ASP A 905 -29.27 10.95 -40.24
CA ASP A 905 -27.90 10.63 -40.67
C ASP A 905 -26.86 11.34 -39.79
N GLU A 906 -27.06 12.63 -39.49
CA GLU A 906 -26.18 13.39 -38.60
C GLU A 906 -26.14 12.81 -37.18
N TYR A 907 -27.30 12.38 -36.66
CA TYR A 907 -27.41 11.72 -35.38
C TYR A 907 -26.68 10.38 -35.39
N LEU A 908 -27.00 9.49 -36.33
CA LEU A 908 -26.40 8.16 -36.40
C LEU A 908 -24.88 8.21 -36.61
N ASP A 909 -24.37 9.17 -37.37
CA ASP A 909 -22.93 9.35 -37.57
C ASP A 909 -22.19 9.70 -36.26
N ASN A 910 -22.80 10.50 -35.38
CA ASN A 910 -22.25 10.75 -34.05
C ASN A 910 -22.48 9.56 -33.11
N ALA A 911 -23.67 8.96 -33.22
CA ALA A 911 -24.15 7.95 -32.29
C ALA A 911 -23.37 6.64 -32.34
N VAL A 912 -22.69 6.37 -33.46
CA VAL A 912 -21.70 5.30 -33.61
C VAL A 912 -20.58 5.41 -32.58
N VAL A 913 -20.16 6.63 -32.23
CA VAL A 913 -19.08 6.88 -31.27
C VAL A 913 -19.65 7.11 -29.88
N SER A 914 -20.70 7.94 -29.73
CA SER A 914 -21.25 8.31 -28.42
C SER A 914 -21.92 7.16 -27.67
N ILE A 915 -22.26 6.04 -28.32
CA ILE A 915 -22.72 4.82 -27.63
C ILE A 915 -21.55 4.08 -26.93
N ALA A 916 -20.31 4.58 -27.06
CA ALA A 916 -19.08 4.07 -26.48
C ALA A 916 -18.68 2.63 -26.88
N ALA A 917 -19.47 1.96 -27.73
CA ALA A 917 -19.17 0.64 -28.26
C ALA A 917 -17.78 0.51 -28.90
N PRO A 918 -17.24 1.50 -29.64
CA PRO A 918 -15.88 1.42 -30.15
C PRO A 918 -14.84 1.25 -29.04
N LEU A 919 -14.89 2.09 -28.00
CA LEU A 919 -13.97 2.05 -26.86
C LEU A 919 -14.10 0.72 -26.11
N MET A 920 -15.33 0.24 -25.91
CA MET A 920 -15.62 -1.04 -25.26
C MET A 920 -15.06 -2.23 -26.05
N LEU A 921 -15.28 -2.27 -27.36
CA LEU A 921 -14.80 -3.33 -28.23
C LEU A 921 -13.28 -3.30 -28.39
N PHE A 922 -12.67 -2.11 -28.40
CA PHE A 922 -11.23 -1.96 -28.32
C PHE A 922 -10.72 -2.56 -27.02
N CYS A 923 -11.21 -2.13 -25.85
CA CYS A 923 -10.77 -2.69 -24.57
C CYS A 923 -10.98 -4.21 -24.51
N ALA A 924 -12.08 -4.74 -25.05
CA ALA A 924 -12.32 -6.17 -25.15
C ALA A 924 -11.31 -6.89 -26.04
N TYR A 925 -11.00 -6.36 -27.23
CA TYR A 925 -10.01 -6.95 -28.13
C TYR A 925 -8.65 -7.09 -27.44
N PHE A 926 -8.17 -6.03 -26.79
CA PHE A 926 -6.88 -6.09 -26.12
C PHE A 926 -6.94 -6.97 -24.89
N LEU A 927 -7.92 -6.86 -24.02
CA LEU A 927 -7.95 -7.64 -22.78
C LEU A 927 -8.13 -9.15 -23.01
N THR A 928 -8.66 -9.57 -24.16
CA THR A 928 -8.92 -11.00 -24.47
C THR A 928 -7.93 -11.65 -25.44
N THR A 929 -7.22 -10.87 -26.27
CA THR A 929 -6.39 -11.42 -27.36
C THR A 929 -4.92 -11.51 -26.96
N ASN A 930 -4.30 -12.70 -27.09
CA ASN A 930 -2.88 -12.88 -26.73
C ASN A 930 -1.87 -12.28 -27.73
N ASN A 931 -2.26 -12.06 -29.00
CA ASN A 931 -1.40 -11.52 -30.05
C ASN A 931 -1.87 -10.12 -30.48
N ILE A 932 -1.32 -9.08 -29.85
CA ILE A 932 -1.56 -7.68 -30.22
C ILE A 932 -0.55 -7.28 -31.31
N THR A 933 -1.01 -6.76 -32.44
CA THR A 933 -0.15 -6.24 -33.51
C THR A 933 -0.56 -4.82 -33.88
N GLU A 934 0.42 -3.96 -34.20
CA GLU A 934 0.16 -2.58 -34.62
C GLU A 934 -0.79 -2.50 -35.83
N GLU A 935 -0.70 -3.47 -36.76
CA GLU A 935 -1.61 -3.58 -37.90
C GLU A 935 -3.06 -3.79 -37.47
N ALA A 936 -3.31 -4.66 -36.49
CA ALA A 936 -4.65 -4.88 -35.95
C ALA A 936 -5.18 -3.62 -35.24
N LEU A 937 -4.31 -2.85 -34.57
CA LEU A 937 -4.73 -1.63 -33.87
C LEU A 937 -5.06 -0.53 -34.85
N ASN A 938 -4.23 -0.35 -35.86
CA ASN A 938 -4.46 0.59 -36.96
C ASN A 938 -5.71 0.20 -37.78
N TYR A 939 -6.06 -1.08 -37.83
CA TYR A 939 -7.32 -1.54 -38.40
C TYR A 939 -8.52 -1.21 -37.51
N ILE A 940 -8.42 -1.48 -36.20
CA ILE A 940 -9.47 -1.18 -35.21
C ILE A 940 -9.71 0.34 -35.08
N ASP A 941 -8.65 1.15 -35.09
CA ASP A 941 -8.71 2.62 -35.01
C ASP A 941 -9.45 3.24 -36.20
N LYS A 942 -9.47 2.57 -37.35
CA LYS A 942 -10.26 2.97 -38.53
C LYS A 942 -11.75 2.63 -38.43
N LEU A 943 -12.18 2.08 -37.29
CA LEU A 943 -13.55 1.67 -36.99
C LEU A 943 -14.14 0.78 -38.10
N PRO A 944 -13.68 -0.47 -38.21
CA PRO A 944 -14.10 -1.37 -39.28
C PRO A 944 -15.61 -1.62 -39.26
N SER A 945 -16.17 -2.03 -40.40
CA SER A 945 -17.62 -2.17 -40.59
C SER A 945 -18.30 -2.98 -39.49
N ILE A 946 -17.66 -4.02 -38.97
CA ILE A 946 -18.18 -4.84 -37.88
C ILE A 946 -18.40 -4.03 -36.60
N MET A 947 -17.44 -3.20 -36.19
CA MET A 947 -17.57 -2.34 -35.00
C MET A 947 -18.61 -1.25 -35.21
N ARG A 948 -18.64 -0.65 -36.41
CA ARG A 948 -19.66 0.34 -36.77
C ARG A 948 -21.07 -0.25 -36.70
N SER A 949 -21.27 -1.44 -37.27
CA SER A 949 -22.55 -2.15 -37.22
C SER A 949 -22.96 -2.53 -35.80
N SER A 950 -22.03 -3.04 -34.98
CA SER A 950 -22.29 -3.32 -33.56
C SER A 950 -22.70 -2.07 -32.79
N SER A 951 -22.03 -0.93 -33.05
CA SER A 951 -22.35 0.35 -32.42
C SER A 951 -23.75 0.84 -32.78
N LEU A 952 -24.11 0.76 -34.08
CA LEU A 952 -25.46 1.12 -34.54
C LEU A 952 -26.55 0.24 -33.93
N LEU A 953 -26.33 -1.08 -33.85
CA LEU A 953 -27.30 -2.01 -33.25
C LEU A 953 -27.52 -1.70 -31.77
N LEU A 954 -26.44 -1.45 -31.03
CA LEU A 954 -26.50 -1.09 -29.62
C LEU A 954 -27.26 0.23 -29.43
N ARG A 955 -26.91 1.26 -30.22
CA ARG A 955 -27.57 2.57 -30.16
C ARG A 955 -29.06 2.49 -30.48
N LEU A 956 -29.44 1.80 -31.56
CA LEU A 956 -30.85 1.71 -31.94
C LEU A 956 -31.67 0.99 -30.88
N THR A 957 -31.09 -0.03 -30.22
CA THR A 957 -31.77 -0.79 -29.16
C THR A 957 -31.93 0.06 -27.89
N ASP A 958 -30.91 0.85 -27.55
CA ASP A 958 -30.97 1.84 -26.48
C ASP A 958 -32.05 2.91 -26.76
N ASP A 959 -32.10 3.44 -27.99
CA ASP A 959 -33.14 4.40 -28.41
C ASP A 959 -34.55 3.81 -28.33
N PHE A 960 -34.74 2.53 -28.72
CA PHE A 960 -36.03 1.86 -28.55
C PHE A 960 -36.44 1.77 -27.08
N GLY A 961 -35.52 1.41 -26.19
CA GLY A 961 -35.77 1.33 -24.75
C GLY A 961 -36.12 2.69 -24.13
N THR A 962 -35.37 3.73 -24.47
CA THR A 962 -35.51 5.08 -23.90
C THR A 962 -36.64 5.90 -24.51
N SER A 963 -37.13 5.54 -25.70
CA SER A 963 -38.25 6.21 -26.38
C SER A 963 -39.55 6.28 -25.56
N SER A 964 -39.73 5.34 -24.61
CA SER A 964 -40.90 5.26 -23.72
C SER A 964 -40.84 6.20 -22.50
N VAL A 965 -39.65 6.73 -22.18
CA VAL A 965 -39.37 7.50 -20.95
C VAL A 965 -39.22 9.00 -21.23
N CYS A 966 -39.04 9.41 -22.49
CA CYS A 966 -38.74 10.79 -22.86
C CYS A 966 -39.75 11.36 -23.91
N PRO A 967 -40.77 12.15 -23.51
CA PRO A 967 -41.79 12.67 -24.42
C PRO A 967 -41.22 13.54 -25.55
N ASN A 968 -40.06 14.17 -25.34
CA ASN A 968 -39.42 15.10 -26.28
C ASN A 968 -38.57 14.42 -27.37
N LYS A 969 -38.25 13.12 -27.26
CA LYS A 969 -37.58 12.35 -28.34
C LYS A 969 -38.58 11.64 -29.29
N SER A 970 -39.88 11.71 -29.01
CA SER A 970 -40.95 10.99 -29.73
C SER A 970 -41.17 11.40 -31.20
N ASN A 971 -40.59 12.51 -31.67
CA ASN A 971 -40.81 13.01 -33.03
C ASN A 971 -39.84 12.48 -34.11
N LEU A 972 -38.79 11.73 -33.75
CA LEU A 972 -37.87 11.12 -34.74
C LEU A 972 -38.35 9.74 -35.22
N LEU A 973 -38.93 8.93 -34.33
CA LEU A 973 -39.34 7.54 -34.62
C LEU A 973 -40.62 7.42 -35.45
N SER A 974 -41.44 8.48 -35.55
CA SER A 974 -42.66 8.47 -36.39
C SER A 974 -42.37 8.43 -37.90
N SER A 975 -41.12 8.65 -38.31
CA SER A 975 -40.69 8.59 -39.72
C SER A 975 -40.25 7.19 -40.19
N ILE A 976 -40.06 6.24 -39.26
CA ILE A 976 -39.60 4.86 -39.57
C ILE A 976 -40.77 3.91 -39.87
N GLN A 977 -42.02 4.35 -39.69
CA GLN A 977 -43.21 3.62 -40.12
C GLN A 977 -43.73 4.15 -41.46
N LYS A 978 -43.09 3.75 -42.56
CA LYS A 978 -43.77 3.47 -43.84
C LYS A 978 -42.88 2.55 -44.68
N PRO A 979 -43.47 1.52 -45.34
CA PRO A 979 -42.75 0.36 -45.85
C PRO A 979 -41.81 0.67 -47.01
#